data_AF-I3ZGQ7-F1
#
_entry.id   AF-I3ZGQ7-F1
#
_cell.length_a   1.000
_cell.length_b   1.000
_cell.length_c   1.000
_cell.angle_alpha   90.00
_cell.angle_beta   90.00
_cell.angle_gamma   90.00
#
_symmetry.space_group_name_H-M   'P 1'
#
loop_
_entity.id
_entity.type
_entity.pdbx_description
1 polymer ?
#
loop_
_entity_poly.entity_id
_entity_poly.type
_entity_poly.pdbx_seq_one_letter_code
_entity_poly.pdbx_strand_id
1 'polypeptide(L)'
;MKGDFSRKTFNPGNNYRSVLQQQGRVSVDADFNEEVDILNTRIDSTAASVVGDVARGKNNFSISVKSDGTLSIGPGVLYLHGIPCVNGTECGLGTQPYLPVDNPSQASFPDLTASTSYVVYLRAFERLITAVQDPAIREKALGGADTAVRTQWVWQVRLAPAVLPNPIDCVNASFWQPAFNPGKMTAGTVALATGSSPCVLPPQANFRGLENQLYRVEIHNGGPLATATCKWSRENGSVLTAVIAGSAASGPTAGPVLNVASVGRDADLGFGNQQFVELLDDAIELWGKPQPLSTVKNVTASLNQIELQAAASLPVNFDRAPRLRRWDHTTGDANGIPLATGSITLENGIAVTFSAGDYRAGDYWLIPARTAIDADTGTIEWPVDGSGTHLPLPSRQVEYRQILTAVTWNGSAFALAPGARNCVPQFPVLSAIGAEDVSFDSNCGILAGVTNVDQALEALCAHQGPCTVVVAPPQTAGDPWWDPLLALPAGKDAEICFQAGTFPLSGQGLALTKLGHLKLTGAGNGTKITSTGEACLTFNQCASVIVRDLAVTASATNAPQLNGALTFIDCNDVVVESVTAQTSDDGSVGSACIAVRPQGRRNPATTASLRVRGCTLNVGWQKHGILGVNVLRAQIEDNEIVCNSTQTITVNTVTKSNALIKQLAGVLVSGLRVLAPQKTTPPPAPAPAPTPAPTPVPAPAPTSPQAKKQAGTVNLRETVANKINTFMLPTKHDTSVKVGESSVVFTSDPRFRNAFSTYVAKNAPADATPTATAKNINQLAIDFAKNPQLWQTLPGFVNLVQSFPVTGLRGICLAGSSLREARIVNNSILRFREGVHIGLSHSEVQRGAPDIADNILIQNNRIEVSMLPGDEVAAARLRGPFAIYVGNVNHLMVVDNQTTVKRNNADLPAQAGVVVYGWLGPRIIARGNSVSGFRTGFVVTPSKGMALPLTRLWMVTENIITGGGSIASGPLNPPITSTININ
;
A
#
# COMPACT_ATOMS: atom_id res chain seq x y z
N MET A 1 -46.16 -34.96 -11.32
CA MET A 1 -47.49 -34.33 -11.54
C MET A 1 -48.51 -35.36 -12.05
N LYS A 2 -49.73 -35.38 -11.49
CA LYS A 2 -50.81 -36.32 -11.87
C LYS A 2 -52.13 -35.54 -11.99
N GLY A 3 -52.77 -35.49 -13.15
CA GLY A 3 -53.95 -34.66 -13.33
C GLY A 3 -54.51 -34.78 -14.74
N ASP A 4 -55.74 -34.30 -14.92
CA ASP A 4 -56.42 -34.32 -16.20
C ASP A 4 -55.86 -33.21 -17.10
N PHE A 5 -54.92 -33.58 -17.97
CA PHE A 5 -54.22 -32.67 -18.88
C PHE A 5 -54.26 -33.24 -20.30
N SER A 6 -54.45 -32.37 -21.30
CA SER A 6 -54.52 -32.80 -22.70
C SER A 6 -53.17 -33.29 -23.24
N ARG A 7 -52.07 -32.63 -22.82
CA ARG A 7 -50.65 -33.00 -23.02
C ARG A 7 -49.71 -32.09 -22.25
N LYS A 8 -48.46 -32.53 -22.12
CA LYS A 8 -47.31 -31.73 -21.66
C LYS A 8 -46.24 -31.67 -22.76
N THR A 9 -46.25 -30.60 -23.53
CA THR A 9 -45.43 -30.39 -24.75
C THR A 9 -44.03 -29.87 -24.49
N PHE A 10 -43.79 -29.27 -23.32
CA PHE A 10 -42.49 -28.69 -22.98
C PHE A 10 -41.35 -29.70 -23.18
N ASN A 11 -40.39 -29.30 -24.01
CA ASN A 11 -39.15 -30.02 -24.26
C ASN A 11 -37.98 -29.02 -24.16
N PRO A 12 -37.07 -29.17 -23.18
CA PRO A 12 -35.95 -28.23 -23.01
C PRO A 12 -35.01 -28.18 -24.22
N GLY A 13 -34.93 -29.25 -25.03
CA GLY A 13 -34.07 -29.29 -26.22
C GLY A 13 -34.48 -28.37 -27.36
N ASN A 14 -35.74 -27.91 -27.39
CA ASN A 14 -36.24 -27.01 -28.43
C ASN A 14 -35.78 -25.55 -28.24
N ASN A 15 -35.36 -25.17 -27.02
CA ASN A 15 -34.95 -23.81 -26.66
C ASN A 15 -36.00 -22.72 -26.95
N TYR A 16 -37.30 -23.04 -26.82
CA TYR A 16 -38.37 -22.06 -26.94
C TYR A 16 -38.32 -21.03 -25.80
N ARG A 17 -38.65 -19.77 -26.13
CA ARG A 17 -38.61 -18.64 -25.18
C ARG A 17 -39.96 -18.29 -24.58
N SER A 18 -41.04 -18.47 -25.34
CA SER A 18 -42.40 -18.12 -24.94
C SER A 18 -43.42 -18.72 -25.91
N VAL A 19 -44.66 -18.87 -25.47
CA VAL A 19 -45.84 -19.25 -26.25
C VAL A 19 -46.65 -18.00 -26.60
N LEU A 20 -46.98 -17.80 -27.87
CA LEU A 20 -47.75 -16.64 -28.34
C LEU A 20 -49.16 -17.06 -28.76
N GLN A 21 -50.18 -16.54 -28.07
CA GLN A 21 -51.58 -16.72 -28.47
C GLN A 21 -51.86 -15.97 -29.77
N GLN A 22 -52.48 -16.64 -30.74
CA GLN A 22 -52.83 -16.06 -32.02
C GLN A 22 -54.29 -15.65 -32.05
N GLN A 23 -54.58 -14.47 -32.62
CA GLN A 23 -55.93 -13.94 -32.69
C GLN A 23 -56.88 -14.91 -33.41
N GLY A 24 -58.03 -15.19 -32.79
CA GLY A 24 -59.08 -16.04 -33.36
C GLY A 24 -58.81 -17.54 -33.33
N ARG A 25 -57.72 -18.01 -32.70
CA ARG A 25 -57.43 -19.44 -32.53
C ARG A 25 -57.88 -19.96 -31.17
N VAL A 26 -58.10 -21.27 -31.10
CA VAL A 26 -58.50 -21.97 -29.86
C VAL A 26 -57.33 -21.99 -28.89
N SER A 27 -57.55 -21.58 -27.65
CA SER A 27 -56.58 -21.75 -26.56
C SER A 27 -56.77 -23.13 -25.92
N VAL A 28 -55.68 -23.83 -25.68
CA VAL A 28 -55.67 -25.14 -24.99
C VAL A 28 -54.82 -25.08 -23.73
N ASP A 29 -55.12 -25.95 -22.76
CA ASP A 29 -54.40 -26.05 -21.47
C ASP A 29 -52.90 -26.31 -21.67
N ALA A 30 -52.56 -27.09 -22.71
CA ALA A 30 -51.17 -27.42 -23.05
C ALA A 30 -50.31 -26.18 -23.31
N ASP A 31 -50.83 -25.16 -23.99
CA ASP A 31 -50.09 -23.94 -24.34
C ASP A 31 -49.75 -23.12 -23.09
N PHE A 32 -50.70 -23.00 -22.17
CA PHE A 32 -50.49 -22.32 -20.89
C PHE A 32 -49.50 -23.09 -20.01
N ASN A 33 -49.66 -24.40 -19.93
CA ASN A 33 -48.78 -25.27 -19.16
C ASN A 33 -47.34 -25.26 -19.71
N GLU A 34 -47.16 -25.20 -21.03
CA GLU A 34 -45.85 -25.09 -21.67
C GLU A 34 -45.20 -23.72 -21.40
N GLU A 35 -45.95 -22.62 -21.46
CA GLU A 35 -45.42 -21.30 -21.10
C GLU A 35 -44.89 -21.27 -19.66
N VAL A 36 -45.63 -21.83 -18.71
CA VAL A 36 -45.19 -21.90 -17.30
C VAL A 36 -43.94 -22.77 -17.15
N ASP A 37 -43.89 -23.93 -17.81
CA ASP A 37 -42.71 -24.82 -17.77
C ASP A 37 -41.47 -24.13 -18.39
N ILE A 38 -41.63 -23.36 -19.49
CA ILE A 38 -40.57 -22.55 -20.10
C ILE A 38 -40.06 -21.49 -19.12
N LEU A 39 -40.98 -20.76 -18.48
CA LEU A 39 -40.63 -19.69 -17.54
C LEU A 39 -39.90 -20.23 -16.30
N ASN A 40 -40.42 -21.29 -15.68
CA ASN A 40 -39.80 -21.91 -14.51
C ASN A 40 -38.40 -22.44 -14.85
N THR A 41 -38.26 -23.20 -15.96
CA THR A 41 -36.96 -23.71 -16.39
C THR A 41 -35.96 -22.58 -16.62
N ARG A 42 -36.40 -21.45 -17.18
CA ARG A 42 -35.54 -20.28 -17.38
C ARG A 42 -35.15 -19.61 -16.07
N ILE A 43 -36.07 -19.45 -15.13
CA ILE A 43 -35.79 -18.87 -13.80
C ILE A 43 -34.80 -19.75 -13.04
N ASP A 44 -35.07 -21.04 -12.97
CA ASP A 44 -34.26 -22.01 -12.23
C ASP A 44 -32.86 -22.13 -12.83
N SER A 45 -32.75 -22.26 -14.16
CA SER A 45 -31.44 -22.33 -14.84
C SER A 45 -30.65 -21.02 -14.73
N THR A 46 -31.31 -19.86 -14.77
CA THR A 46 -30.64 -18.56 -14.56
C THR A 46 -30.13 -18.47 -13.12
N ALA A 47 -30.94 -18.84 -12.14
CA ALA A 47 -30.53 -18.86 -10.74
C ALA A 47 -29.35 -19.80 -10.53
N ALA A 48 -29.42 -21.04 -11.03
CA ALA A 48 -28.32 -22.02 -10.95
C ALA A 48 -27.03 -21.50 -11.60
N SER A 49 -27.13 -20.80 -12.73
CA SER A 49 -25.97 -20.24 -13.43
C SER A 49 -25.32 -19.07 -12.67
N VAL A 50 -26.09 -18.33 -11.86
CA VAL A 50 -25.60 -17.19 -11.08
C VAL A 50 -25.07 -17.60 -9.70
N VAL A 51 -25.80 -18.46 -8.99
CA VAL A 51 -25.48 -18.86 -7.60
C VAL A 51 -24.70 -20.18 -7.50
N GLY A 52 -24.69 -20.99 -8.56
CA GLY A 52 -24.19 -22.36 -8.57
C GLY A 52 -25.29 -23.41 -8.36
N ASP A 53 -24.93 -24.69 -8.54
CA ASP A 53 -25.85 -25.82 -8.35
C ASP A 53 -26.40 -25.91 -6.92
N VAL A 54 -25.62 -25.48 -5.92
CA VAL A 54 -26.05 -25.42 -4.53
C VAL A 54 -25.42 -24.22 -3.85
N ALA A 55 -26.24 -23.38 -3.22
CA ALA A 55 -25.76 -22.25 -2.44
C ALA A 55 -26.72 -21.83 -1.34
N ARG A 56 -26.18 -21.18 -0.30
CA ARG A 56 -26.99 -20.50 0.71
C ARG A 56 -26.38 -19.15 1.08
N GLY A 57 -27.23 -18.21 1.48
CA GLY A 57 -26.76 -16.96 2.08
C GLY A 57 -26.05 -17.21 3.42
N LYS A 58 -25.26 -16.23 3.89
CA LYS A 58 -24.65 -16.28 5.23
C LYS A 58 -25.75 -16.50 6.29
N ASN A 59 -25.53 -17.45 7.20
CA ASN A 59 -26.47 -17.86 8.26
C ASN A 59 -27.87 -18.33 7.81
N ASN A 60 -28.11 -18.54 6.52
CA ASN A 60 -29.38 -19.06 6.02
C ASN A 60 -29.38 -20.59 6.02
N PHE A 61 -30.50 -21.22 6.41
CA PHE A 61 -30.69 -22.68 6.31
C PHE A 61 -29.53 -23.49 6.94
N SER A 62 -29.01 -23.04 8.08
CA SER A 62 -27.84 -23.67 8.70
C SER A 62 -28.24 -24.90 9.51
N ILE A 63 -27.51 -26.00 9.33
CA ILE A 63 -27.61 -27.18 10.21
C ILE A 63 -26.64 -27.02 11.39
N SER A 64 -27.16 -27.09 12.60
CA SER A 64 -26.36 -26.98 13.83
C SER A 64 -26.79 -27.99 14.88
N VAL A 65 -25.83 -28.43 15.71
CA VAL A 65 -26.11 -29.20 16.92
C VAL A 65 -26.23 -28.22 18.08
N LYS A 66 -27.39 -28.20 18.76
CA LYS A 66 -27.65 -27.38 19.95
C LYS A 66 -26.93 -27.93 21.17
N SER A 67 -26.83 -27.13 22.23
CA SER A 67 -26.16 -27.50 23.48
C SER A 67 -26.78 -28.72 24.18
N ASP A 68 -28.06 -29.00 23.91
CA ASP A 68 -28.78 -30.19 24.39
C ASP A 68 -28.56 -31.43 23.52
N GLY A 69 -27.71 -31.35 22.48
CA GLY A 69 -27.42 -32.45 21.56
C GLY A 69 -28.48 -32.65 20.47
N THR A 70 -29.42 -31.71 20.30
CA THR A 70 -30.44 -31.77 19.24
C THR A 70 -29.98 -31.14 17.93
N LEU A 71 -30.43 -31.69 16.79
CA LEU A 71 -30.20 -31.09 15.48
C LEU A 71 -31.25 -30.02 15.18
N SER A 72 -30.76 -28.85 14.81
CA SER A 72 -31.56 -27.68 14.44
C SER A 72 -31.31 -27.26 13.00
N ILE A 73 -32.39 -26.84 12.34
CA ILE A 73 -32.43 -26.30 10.98
C ILE A 73 -32.78 -24.82 11.11
N GLY A 74 -31.79 -23.95 10.85
CA GLY A 74 -31.96 -22.50 10.93
C GLY A 74 -32.92 -21.96 9.85
N PRO A 75 -33.53 -20.78 10.08
CA PRO A 75 -34.35 -20.11 9.07
C PRO A 75 -33.49 -19.66 7.87
N GLY A 76 -34.13 -19.37 6.75
CA GLY A 76 -33.50 -18.82 5.55
C GLY A 76 -33.75 -19.62 4.28
N VAL A 77 -33.01 -19.28 3.23
CA VAL A 77 -33.14 -19.89 1.90
C VAL A 77 -31.86 -20.63 1.51
N LEU A 78 -32.03 -21.85 1.01
CA LEU A 78 -31.01 -22.63 0.32
C LEU A 78 -31.46 -22.85 -1.12
N TYR A 79 -30.62 -22.52 -2.09
CA TYR A 79 -30.87 -22.77 -3.51
C TYR A 79 -30.29 -24.12 -3.92
N LEU A 80 -31.11 -24.95 -4.55
CA LEU A 80 -30.74 -26.27 -5.08
C LEU A 80 -31.14 -26.35 -6.55
N HIS A 81 -30.14 -26.40 -7.43
CA HIS A 81 -30.26 -26.23 -8.88
C HIS A 81 -31.12 -25.00 -9.27
N GLY A 82 -30.89 -23.89 -8.56
CA GLY A 82 -31.63 -22.63 -8.74
C GLY A 82 -33.00 -22.56 -8.06
N ILE A 83 -33.52 -23.69 -7.55
CA ILE A 83 -34.82 -23.74 -6.89
C ILE A 83 -34.69 -23.39 -5.39
N PRO A 84 -35.46 -22.43 -4.86
CA PRO A 84 -35.35 -22.02 -3.46
C PRO A 84 -36.06 -23.00 -2.50
N CYS A 85 -35.30 -23.58 -1.59
CA CYS A 85 -35.79 -24.25 -0.38
C CYS A 85 -35.86 -23.25 0.76
N VAL A 86 -37.08 -22.84 1.13
CA VAL A 86 -37.33 -21.78 2.13
C VAL A 86 -37.73 -22.40 3.46
N ASN A 87 -36.98 -22.08 4.52
CA ASN A 87 -37.36 -22.35 5.91
C ASN A 87 -37.69 -21.03 6.63
N GLY A 88 -38.94 -20.81 7.00
CA GLY A 88 -39.39 -19.54 7.59
C GLY A 88 -38.95 -19.33 9.03
N THR A 89 -38.80 -20.41 9.80
CA THR A 89 -38.51 -20.37 11.24
C THR A 89 -37.55 -21.49 11.61
N GLU A 90 -36.76 -21.30 12.67
CA GLU A 90 -35.93 -22.40 13.19
C GLU A 90 -36.81 -23.61 13.56
N CYS A 91 -36.42 -24.81 13.14
CA CYS A 91 -37.11 -26.05 13.50
C CYS A 91 -36.10 -27.18 13.80
N GLY A 92 -36.54 -28.19 14.54
CA GLY A 92 -35.76 -29.39 14.80
C GLY A 92 -35.94 -30.43 13.70
N LEU A 93 -35.11 -31.47 13.69
CA LEU A 93 -35.17 -32.53 12.68
C LEU A 93 -36.55 -33.23 12.60
N GLY A 94 -37.22 -33.45 13.75
CA GLY A 94 -38.57 -34.05 13.78
C GLY A 94 -39.72 -33.05 13.63
N THR A 95 -39.48 -31.74 13.72
CA THR A 95 -40.52 -30.69 13.69
C THR A 95 -40.49 -29.84 12.43
N GLN A 96 -39.62 -30.17 11.49
CA GLN A 96 -39.53 -29.51 10.19
C GLN A 96 -40.83 -29.67 9.36
N PRO A 97 -41.16 -28.71 8.49
CA PRO A 97 -42.32 -28.82 7.62
C PRO A 97 -42.17 -30.00 6.64
N TYR A 98 -43.30 -30.54 6.19
CA TYR A 98 -43.36 -31.61 5.19
C TYR A 98 -42.69 -32.93 5.56
N LEU A 99 -42.28 -33.12 6.82
CA LEU A 99 -41.86 -34.42 7.33
C LEU A 99 -43.03 -35.08 8.08
N PRO A 100 -43.57 -36.20 7.58
CA PRO A 100 -44.73 -36.86 8.17
C PRO A 100 -44.33 -37.81 9.31
N VAL A 101 -44.04 -37.24 10.48
CA VAL A 101 -43.73 -37.97 11.71
C VAL A 101 -44.85 -37.84 12.74
N ASP A 102 -45.34 -38.98 13.24
CA ASP A 102 -46.39 -39.05 14.27
C ASP A 102 -45.89 -38.61 15.66
N ASN A 103 -44.62 -38.89 15.96
CA ASN A 103 -43.95 -38.48 17.19
C ASN A 103 -42.70 -37.67 16.83
N PRO A 104 -42.75 -36.33 16.88
CA PRO A 104 -41.67 -35.46 16.42
C PRO A 104 -40.50 -35.38 17.43
N SER A 105 -40.07 -36.52 17.97
CA SER A 105 -38.92 -36.63 18.85
C SER A 105 -37.67 -37.03 18.05
N GLN A 106 -36.53 -36.47 18.41
CA GLN A 106 -35.26 -36.83 17.78
C GLN A 106 -34.88 -38.30 18.03
N ALA A 107 -35.11 -38.81 19.24
CA ALA A 107 -34.79 -40.19 19.61
C ALA A 107 -35.62 -41.23 18.85
N SER A 108 -36.76 -40.81 18.28
CA SER A 108 -37.66 -41.65 17.47
C SER A 108 -37.57 -41.32 15.98
N PHE A 109 -36.53 -40.59 15.55
CA PHE A 109 -36.42 -40.19 14.15
C PHE A 109 -36.30 -41.42 13.24
N PRO A 110 -37.13 -41.57 12.19
CA PRO A 110 -37.24 -42.82 11.44
C PRO A 110 -35.95 -43.29 10.74
N ASP A 111 -35.04 -42.36 10.44
CA ASP A 111 -33.76 -42.68 9.79
C ASP A 111 -32.66 -43.08 10.78
N LEU A 112 -32.90 -42.99 12.10
CA LEU A 112 -31.96 -43.48 13.11
C LEU A 112 -32.01 -45.01 13.16
N THR A 113 -30.87 -45.62 12.86
CA THR A 113 -30.63 -47.06 12.88
C THR A 113 -29.52 -47.40 13.89
N ALA A 114 -29.01 -48.63 13.90
CA ALA A 114 -27.89 -49.02 14.77
C ALA A 114 -26.52 -48.40 14.38
N SER A 115 -26.48 -47.45 13.44
CA SER A 115 -25.24 -46.74 13.05
C SER A 115 -24.88 -45.65 14.06
N THR A 116 -23.58 -45.41 14.23
CA THR A 116 -23.02 -44.31 15.02
C THR A 116 -22.73 -43.05 14.21
N SER A 117 -22.79 -43.12 12.87
CA SER A 117 -22.41 -42.03 11.95
C SER A 117 -23.44 -41.87 10.84
N TYR A 118 -23.78 -40.60 10.55
CA TYR A 118 -24.80 -40.23 9.58
C TYR A 118 -24.39 -39.03 8.74
N VAL A 119 -24.75 -39.06 7.46
CA VAL A 119 -24.82 -37.86 6.61
C VAL A 119 -26.17 -37.19 6.81
N VAL A 120 -26.15 -35.89 7.06
CA VAL A 120 -27.33 -35.03 7.04
C VAL A 120 -27.47 -34.48 5.63
N TYR A 121 -28.58 -34.78 4.96
CA TYR A 121 -28.82 -34.35 3.59
C TYR A 121 -30.19 -33.72 3.41
N LEU A 122 -30.29 -32.80 2.46
CA LEU A 122 -31.54 -32.25 1.98
C LEU A 122 -32.07 -33.13 0.85
N ARG A 123 -33.30 -33.63 0.98
CA ARG A 123 -34.09 -34.21 -0.10
C ARG A 123 -35.10 -33.16 -0.55
N ALA A 124 -35.07 -32.78 -1.82
CA ALA A 124 -36.03 -31.83 -2.38
C ALA A 124 -36.68 -32.39 -3.64
N PHE A 125 -37.99 -32.23 -3.77
CA PHE A 125 -38.76 -32.77 -4.88
C PHE A 125 -40.04 -31.98 -5.09
N GLU A 126 -40.59 -32.07 -6.30
CA GLU A 126 -41.88 -31.49 -6.63
C GLU A 126 -43.02 -32.47 -6.31
N ARG A 127 -44.04 -32.00 -5.58
CA ARG A 127 -45.31 -32.72 -5.43
C ARG A 127 -46.46 -31.94 -6.03
N LEU A 128 -47.55 -32.64 -6.33
CA LEU A 128 -48.78 -32.03 -6.83
C LEU A 128 -49.78 -31.88 -5.69
N ILE A 129 -50.47 -30.75 -5.62
CA ILE A 129 -51.56 -30.47 -4.69
C ILE A 129 -52.86 -30.40 -5.49
N THR A 130 -53.79 -31.30 -5.16
CA THR A 130 -55.16 -31.27 -5.68
C THR A 130 -56.13 -30.67 -4.67
N ALA A 131 -57.35 -30.40 -5.11
CA ALA A 131 -58.40 -29.89 -4.23
C ALA A 131 -58.86 -30.90 -3.15
N VAL A 132 -58.45 -32.17 -3.26
CA VAL A 132 -58.66 -33.17 -2.19
C VAL A 132 -57.71 -32.89 -1.01
N GLN A 133 -56.49 -32.44 -1.29
CA GLN A 133 -55.48 -32.15 -0.27
C GLN A 133 -55.63 -30.73 0.28
N ASP A 134 -55.89 -29.77 -0.60
CA ASP A 134 -56.17 -28.38 -0.22
C ASP A 134 -57.53 -27.93 -0.78
N PRO A 135 -58.63 -28.09 -0.02
CA PRO A 135 -59.95 -27.65 -0.46
C PRO A 135 -60.06 -26.16 -0.76
N ALA A 136 -59.12 -25.32 -0.27
CA ALA A 136 -59.17 -23.88 -0.44
C ALA A 136 -58.82 -23.43 -1.87
N ILE A 137 -58.20 -24.29 -2.70
CA ILE A 137 -57.87 -23.95 -4.09
C ILE A 137 -59.08 -23.99 -5.04
N ARG A 138 -60.23 -24.52 -4.58
CA ARG A 138 -61.48 -24.55 -5.35
C ARG A 138 -62.13 -23.17 -5.43
N GLU A 139 -62.78 -22.89 -6.56
CA GLU A 139 -63.50 -21.63 -6.72
C GLU A 139 -64.82 -21.65 -5.93
N LYS A 140 -64.85 -20.90 -4.82
CA LYS A 140 -66.00 -20.85 -3.90
C LYS A 140 -67.25 -20.27 -4.56
N ALA A 141 -67.11 -19.26 -5.43
CA ALA A 141 -68.25 -18.60 -6.09
C ALA A 141 -68.91 -19.49 -7.15
N LEU A 142 -68.19 -20.47 -7.69
CA LEU A 142 -68.69 -21.43 -8.69
C LEU A 142 -69.10 -22.77 -8.06
N GLY A 143 -69.53 -22.76 -6.80
CA GLY A 143 -69.99 -23.97 -6.11
C GLY A 143 -68.86 -24.95 -5.75
N GLY A 144 -67.61 -24.48 -5.67
CA GLY A 144 -66.45 -25.32 -5.34
C GLY A 144 -65.88 -26.06 -6.55
N ALA A 145 -66.00 -25.51 -7.75
CA ALA A 145 -65.43 -26.08 -8.96
C ALA A 145 -63.91 -26.28 -8.84
N ASP A 146 -63.43 -27.45 -9.27
CA ASP A 146 -62.01 -27.77 -9.39
C ASP A 146 -61.53 -27.28 -10.76
N THR A 147 -60.70 -26.23 -10.77
CA THR A 147 -60.29 -25.52 -12.00
C THR A 147 -58.84 -25.77 -12.38
N ALA A 148 -57.95 -25.87 -11.39
CA ALA A 148 -56.53 -26.09 -11.61
C ALA A 148 -55.85 -26.62 -10.34
N VAL A 149 -54.91 -27.53 -10.53
CA VAL A 149 -54.02 -28.06 -9.47
C VAL A 149 -52.83 -27.13 -9.22
N ARG A 150 -52.06 -27.37 -8.15
CA ARG A 150 -50.81 -26.66 -7.87
C ARG A 150 -49.65 -27.63 -7.82
N THR A 151 -48.45 -27.15 -8.12
CA THR A 151 -47.23 -27.85 -7.73
C THR A 151 -46.63 -27.17 -6.52
N GLN A 152 -46.04 -27.97 -5.63
CA GLN A 152 -45.36 -27.50 -4.43
C GLN A 152 -43.98 -28.12 -4.39
N TRP A 153 -42.97 -27.26 -4.28
CA TRP A 153 -41.62 -27.69 -3.98
C TRP A 153 -41.52 -28.08 -2.51
N VAL A 154 -41.15 -29.33 -2.24
CA VAL A 154 -41.01 -29.89 -0.90
C VAL A 154 -39.54 -30.10 -0.62
N TRP A 155 -39.13 -29.79 0.61
CA TRP A 155 -37.81 -30.11 1.13
C TRP A 155 -37.91 -30.85 2.45
N GLN A 156 -36.98 -31.77 2.68
CA GLN A 156 -36.86 -32.57 3.90
C GLN A 156 -35.38 -32.76 4.23
N VAL A 157 -34.97 -32.41 5.44
CA VAL A 157 -33.66 -32.78 5.99
C VAL A 157 -33.76 -34.20 6.57
N ARG A 158 -32.92 -35.10 6.07
CA ARG A 158 -32.93 -36.53 6.39
C ARG A 158 -31.55 -37.04 6.77
N LEU A 159 -31.51 -38.25 7.31
CA LEU A 159 -30.27 -38.90 7.72
C LEU A 159 -30.01 -40.14 6.86
N ALA A 160 -28.75 -40.35 6.47
CA ALA A 160 -28.30 -41.57 5.80
C ALA A 160 -27.14 -42.17 6.59
N PRO A 161 -27.20 -43.44 7.02
CA PRO A 161 -26.07 -44.10 7.67
C PRO A 161 -24.91 -44.21 6.67
N ALA A 162 -23.71 -43.83 7.08
CA ALA A 162 -22.56 -43.76 6.19
C ALA A 162 -21.24 -44.02 6.93
N VAL A 163 -20.27 -44.58 6.22
CA VAL A 163 -18.87 -44.62 6.65
C VAL A 163 -18.23 -43.29 6.24
N LEU A 164 -17.96 -42.43 7.22
CA LEU A 164 -17.52 -41.06 6.96
C LEU A 164 -16.01 -41.00 6.65
N PRO A 165 -15.60 -40.46 5.49
CA PRO A 165 -14.20 -40.16 5.23
C PRO A 165 -13.73 -38.98 6.08
N ASN A 166 -12.42 -38.89 6.32
CA ASN A 166 -11.80 -37.77 7.03
C ASN A 166 -10.65 -37.17 6.19
N PRO A 167 -10.79 -35.94 5.65
CA PRO A 167 -11.95 -35.03 5.78
C PRO A 167 -13.17 -35.48 4.98
N ILE A 168 -14.35 -34.94 5.32
CA ILE A 168 -15.59 -35.24 4.58
C ILE A 168 -15.55 -34.58 3.21
N ASP A 169 -15.67 -35.38 2.16
CA ASP A 169 -15.76 -34.89 0.79
C ASP A 169 -17.20 -34.46 0.46
N CYS A 170 -17.44 -33.16 0.40
CA CYS A 170 -18.75 -32.61 0.07
C CYS A 170 -19.13 -32.73 -1.41
N VAL A 171 -18.19 -33.12 -2.28
CA VAL A 171 -18.39 -33.23 -3.73
C VAL A 171 -18.65 -34.68 -4.12
N ASN A 172 -17.92 -35.62 -3.52
CA ASN A 172 -18.03 -37.03 -3.87
C ASN A 172 -19.12 -37.75 -3.07
N ALA A 173 -20.26 -38.04 -3.70
CA ALA A 173 -21.39 -38.68 -3.02
C ALA A 173 -21.20 -40.19 -2.71
N SER A 174 -20.13 -40.82 -3.18
CA SER A 174 -19.98 -42.29 -3.15
C SER A 174 -19.96 -42.92 -1.75
N PHE A 175 -19.64 -42.16 -0.70
CA PHE A 175 -19.58 -42.69 0.67
C PHE A 175 -20.96 -42.73 1.38
N TRP A 176 -21.99 -42.08 0.83
CA TRP A 176 -23.31 -41.99 1.46
C TRP A 176 -24.48 -42.26 0.51
N GLN A 177 -24.24 -42.24 -0.80
CA GLN A 177 -25.18 -42.73 -1.81
C GLN A 177 -24.48 -43.72 -2.75
N PRO A 178 -25.11 -44.88 -3.06
CA PRO A 178 -24.68 -45.73 -4.16
C PRO A 178 -24.70 -44.95 -5.47
N ALA A 179 -23.80 -45.28 -6.40
CA ALA A 179 -23.87 -44.77 -7.76
C ALA A 179 -25.26 -45.09 -8.34
N PHE A 180 -26.03 -44.06 -8.67
CA PHE A 180 -27.37 -44.19 -9.24
C PHE A 180 -27.25 -44.02 -10.76
N ASN A 181 -27.53 -45.09 -11.51
CA ASN A 181 -27.54 -45.03 -12.96
C ASN A 181 -29.00 -45.00 -13.46
N PRO A 182 -29.59 -43.82 -13.72
CA PRO A 182 -31.03 -43.72 -14.00
C PRO A 182 -31.42 -44.54 -15.23
N GLY A 183 -32.39 -45.44 -15.05
CA GLY A 183 -33.03 -46.14 -16.15
C GLY A 183 -33.84 -45.18 -17.04
N LYS A 184 -33.94 -45.52 -18.32
CA LYS A 184 -34.74 -44.79 -19.31
C LYS A 184 -35.92 -45.64 -19.77
N MET A 185 -36.91 -45.01 -20.38
CA MET A 185 -38.04 -45.68 -21.01
C MET A 185 -38.14 -45.22 -22.47
N THR A 186 -38.50 -46.13 -23.36
CA THR A 186 -38.92 -45.83 -24.73
C THR A 186 -40.37 -46.25 -24.89
N ALA A 187 -41.22 -45.35 -25.39
CA ALA A 187 -42.58 -45.69 -25.80
C ALA A 187 -42.63 -45.87 -27.32
N GLY A 188 -43.45 -46.82 -27.77
CA GLY A 188 -43.68 -47.05 -29.19
C GLY A 188 -45.05 -47.64 -29.44
N THR A 189 -45.37 -47.79 -30.72
CA THR A 189 -46.57 -48.46 -31.17
C THR A 189 -46.23 -49.79 -31.83
N VAL A 190 -47.04 -50.81 -31.56
CA VAL A 190 -46.88 -52.16 -32.13
C VAL A 190 -47.80 -52.27 -33.34
N ALA A 191 -47.19 -52.41 -34.51
CA ALA A 191 -47.89 -52.74 -35.76
C ALA A 191 -48.50 -54.13 -35.66
N LEU A 192 -49.75 -54.28 -36.13
CA LEU A 192 -50.38 -55.60 -36.24
C LEU A 192 -49.75 -56.37 -37.41
N ALA A 193 -49.54 -57.67 -37.23
CA ALA A 193 -49.28 -58.56 -38.36
C ALA A 193 -50.46 -58.46 -39.34
N THR A 194 -50.17 -58.29 -40.62
CA THR A 194 -51.18 -58.28 -41.68
C THR A 194 -51.97 -59.59 -41.66
N GLY A 195 -53.23 -59.52 -41.20
CA GLY A 195 -54.12 -60.68 -41.19
C GLY A 195 -54.43 -61.15 -42.61
N SER A 196 -54.43 -62.45 -42.84
CA SER A 196 -54.63 -63.09 -44.15
C SER A 196 -56.09 -63.13 -44.64
N SER A 197 -56.97 -62.27 -44.12
CA SER A 197 -58.39 -62.26 -44.49
C SER A 197 -58.74 -61.00 -45.32
N PRO A 198 -59.15 -61.15 -46.60
CA PRO A 198 -59.35 -60.03 -47.54
C PRO A 198 -60.51 -59.08 -47.20
N CYS A 199 -61.24 -59.29 -46.09
CA CYS A 199 -62.35 -58.45 -45.65
C CYS A 199 -62.07 -57.65 -44.37
N VAL A 200 -60.88 -57.82 -43.75
CA VAL A 200 -60.46 -57.01 -42.60
C VAL A 200 -59.42 -56.02 -43.08
N LEU A 201 -59.81 -54.75 -43.25
CA LEU A 201 -58.84 -53.67 -43.45
C LEU A 201 -57.97 -53.61 -42.18
N PRO A 202 -56.64 -53.81 -42.27
CA PRO A 202 -55.78 -53.61 -41.12
C PRO A 202 -55.94 -52.16 -40.63
N PRO A 203 -55.96 -51.90 -39.31
CA PRO A 203 -56.01 -50.55 -38.79
C PRO A 203 -54.93 -49.69 -39.45
N GLN A 204 -55.32 -48.59 -40.09
CA GLN A 204 -54.37 -47.69 -40.77
C GLN A 204 -53.52 -46.88 -39.77
N ALA A 205 -53.96 -46.81 -38.52
CA ALA A 205 -53.31 -46.09 -37.44
C ALA A 205 -52.60 -47.03 -36.46
N ASN A 206 -51.43 -46.59 -36.00
CA ASN A 206 -50.60 -47.33 -35.06
C ASN A 206 -51.14 -47.26 -33.62
N PHE A 207 -51.69 -46.11 -33.22
CA PHE A 207 -52.53 -45.96 -32.04
C PHE A 207 -54.00 -46.24 -32.39
N ARG A 208 -54.66 -47.09 -31.59
CA ARG A 208 -56.00 -47.63 -31.89
C ARG A 208 -57.10 -47.16 -30.93
N GLY A 209 -56.80 -46.21 -30.06
CA GLY A 209 -57.80 -45.59 -29.18
C GLY A 209 -58.69 -44.63 -29.96
N LEU A 210 -59.95 -44.50 -29.51
CA LEU A 210 -60.92 -43.57 -30.09
C LEU A 210 -60.78 -42.15 -29.53
N GLU A 211 -60.03 -41.97 -28.44
CA GLU A 211 -59.88 -40.71 -27.73
C GLU A 211 -58.43 -40.26 -27.64
N ASN A 212 -58.27 -38.94 -27.53
CA ASN A 212 -57.00 -38.35 -27.14
C ASN A 212 -56.72 -38.66 -25.67
N GLN A 213 -55.55 -39.22 -25.37
CA GLN A 213 -55.21 -39.71 -24.03
C GLN A 213 -53.80 -39.26 -23.64
N LEU A 214 -53.55 -39.13 -22.33
CA LEU A 214 -52.23 -38.81 -21.78
C LEU A 214 -51.78 -39.95 -20.86
N TYR A 215 -51.20 -40.98 -21.46
CA TYR A 215 -50.74 -42.13 -20.70
C TYR A 215 -49.63 -41.74 -19.74
N ARG A 216 -49.68 -42.25 -18.52
CA ARG A 216 -48.61 -42.18 -17.52
C ARG A 216 -48.15 -43.59 -17.20
N VAL A 217 -46.85 -43.83 -17.34
CA VAL A 217 -46.19 -45.02 -16.78
C VAL A 217 -45.38 -44.56 -15.58
N GLU A 218 -45.63 -45.13 -14.40
CA GLU A 218 -44.99 -44.77 -13.13
C GLU A 218 -44.37 -46.00 -12.48
N ILE A 219 -43.14 -45.87 -11.99
CA ILE A 219 -42.49 -46.89 -11.18
C ILE A 219 -43.20 -46.97 -9.82
N HIS A 220 -43.71 -48.15 -9.50
CA HIS A 220 -44.31 -48.43 -8.20
C HIS A 220 -43.19 -48.77 -7.22
N ASN A 221 -42.60 -49.96 -7.31
CA ASN A 221 -41.42 -50.30 -6.52
C ASN A 221 -40.14 -49.98 -7.30
N GLY A 222 -39.25 -49.20 -6.68
CA GLY A 222 -37.93 -48.89 -7.23
C GLY A 222 -36.94 -50.04 -7.08
N GLY A 223 -35.79 -49.91 -7.72
CA GLY A 223 -34.71 -50.89 -7.74
C GLY A 223 -34.05 -50.98 -9.11
N PRO A 224 -33.07 -51.89 -9.30
CA PRO A 224 -32.58 -52.22 -10.62
C PRO A 224 -33.70 -52.80 -11.49
N LEU A 225 -33.53 -52.77 -12.81
CA LEU A 225 -34.50 -53.28 -13.80
C LEU A 225 -35.10 -54.66 -13.44
N ALA A 226 -34.33 -55.57 -12.83
CA ALA A 226 -34.79 -56.92 -12.51
C ALA A 226 -35.79 -57.00 -11.34
N THR A 227 -35.86 -55.98 -10.49
CA THR A 227 -36.72 -55.98 -9.28
C THR A 227 -37.72 -54.83 -9.26
N ALA A 228 -37.50 -53.80 -10.09
CA ALA A 228 -38.41 -52.68 -10.19
C ALA A 228 -39.74 -53.09 -10.82
N THR A 229 -40.81 -52.39 -10.44
CA THR A 229 -42.16 -52.61 -10.98
C THR A 229 -42.76 -51.30 -11.43
N CYS A 230 -43.68 -51.34 -12.40
CA CYS A 230 -44.43 -50.18 -12.85
C CYS A 230 -45.94 -50.38 -12.74
N LYS A 231 -46.66 -49.27 -12.75
CA LYS A 231 -48.10 -49.17 -12.92
C LYS A 231 -48.35 -48.10 -13.97
N TRP A 232 -49.49 -48.16 -14.66
CA TRP A 232 -49.82 -47.15 -15.65
C TRP A 232 -51.28 -46.75 -15.60
N SER A 233 -51.56 -45.57 -16.13
CA SER A 233 -52.91 -45.03 -16.31
C SER A 233 -53.02 -44.34 -17.66
N ARG A 234 -54.19 -44.42 -18.30
CA ARG A 234 -54.43 -43.77 -19.59
C ARG A 234 -54.72 -42.27 -19.46
N GLU A 235 -55.24 -41.82 -18.32
CA GLU A 235 -55.55 -40.40 -18.02
C GLU A 235 -54.54 -39.76 -17.04
N ASN A 236 -53.24 -40.07 -17.15
CA ASN A 236 -52.19 -39.52 -16.28
C ASN A 236 -52.44 -39.72 -14.76
N GLY A 237 -53.21 -40.75 -14.40
CA GLY A 237 -53.64 -41.02 -13.03
C GLY A 237 -54.52 -39.90 -12.44
N SER A 238 -55.31 -39.20 -13.26
CA SER A 238 -56.18 -38.10 -12.84
C SER A 238 -57.37 -38.57 -11.98
N VAL A 239 -57.86 -39.79 -12.19
CA VAL A 239 -59.00 -40.37 -11.47
C VAL A 239 -58.65 -40.59 -10.00
N LEU A 240 -59.15 -39.70 -9.16
CA LEU A 240 -58.85 -39.59 -7.74
C LEU A 240 -60.12 -39.23 -6.97
N THR A 241 -60.34 -39.85 -5.82
CA THR A 241 -61.38 -39.43 -4.87
C THR A 241 -60.84 -39.31 -3.44
N ALA A 242 -61.40 -38.37 -2.68
CA ALA A 242 -61.18 -38.29 -1.24
C ALA A 242 -61.84 -39.49 -0.54
N VAL A 243 -61.16 -40.07 0.43
CA VAL A 243 -61.72 -41.13 1.28
C VAL A 243 -62.21 -40.47 2.56
N ILE A 244 -63.52 -40.56 2.83
CA ILE A 244 -64.14 -39.90 3.98
C ILE A 244 -64.03 -40.78 5.23
N ALA A 245 -64.21 -42.08 5.07
CA ALA A 245 -64.07 -43.08 6.14
C ALA A 245 -63.84 -44.46 5.54
N GLY A 246 -63.33 -45.40 6.33
CA GLY A 246 -63.22 -46.80 5.92
C GLY A 246 -63.55 -47.74 7.07
N SER A 247 -64.17 -48.88 6.76
CA SER A 247 -64.38 -49.98 7.70
C SER A 247 -63.50 -51.17 7.32
N ALA A 248 -63.00 -51.86 8.35
CA ALA A 248 -62.30 -53.13 8.16
C ALA A 248 -63.23 -54.19 7.56
N ALA A 249 -62.64 -55.22 6.95
CA ALA A 249 -63.36 -56.37 6.43
C ALA A 249 -64.30 -57.00 7.49
N SER A 250 -65.56 -57.24 7.14
CA SER A 250 -66.58 -57.84 8.03
C SER A 250 -66.68 -59.37 7.90
N GLY A 251 -65.58 -60.04 7.54
CA GLY A 251 -65.51 -61.50 7.40
C GLY A 251 -64.29 -61.97 6.58
N PRO A 252 -64.03 -63.29 6.48
CA PRO A 252 -62.82 -63.83 5.85
C PRO A 252 -62.74 -63.65 4.32
N THR A 253 -63.86 -63.32 3.66
CA THR A 253 -63.96 -63.11 2.20
C THR A 253 -64.46 -61.69 1.82
N ALA A 254 -64.76 -60.87 2.83
CA ALA A 254 -65.09 -59.47 2.64
C ALA A 254 -63.79 -58.64 2.63
N GLY A 255 -63.71 -57.62 1.80
CA GLY A 255 -62.61 -56.65 1.89
C GLY A 255 -63.05 -55.39 2.64
N PRO A 256 -62.12 -54.44 2.86
CA PRO A 256 -62.47 -53.16 3.47
C PRO A 256 -63.39 -52.34 2.56
N VAL A 257 -64.34 -51.63 3.17
CA VAL A 257 -65.28 -50.74 2.47
C VAL A 257 -64.90 -49.30 2.75
N LEU A 258 -64.70 -48.53 1.69
CA LEU A 258 -64.35 -47.10 1.74
C LEU A 258 -65.56 -46.24 1.38
N ASN A 259 -65.94 -45.32 2.27
CA ASN A 259 -66.84 -44.23 1.94
C ASN A 259 -66.01 -43.14 1.26
N VAL A 260 -66.36 -42.76 0.04
CA VAL A 260 -65.61 -41.80 -0.77
C VAL A 260 -66.43 -40.56 -1.11
N ALA A 261 -65.79 -39.46 -1.49
CA ALA A 261 -66.49 -38.25 -1.90
C ALA A 261 -67.28 -38.43 -3.21
N SER A 262 -66.76 -39.24 -4.14
CA SER A 262 -67.41 -39.62 -5.38
C SER A 262 -66.84 -40.96 -5.89
N VAL A 263 -67.65 -41.77 -6.57
CA VAL A 263 -67.20 -42.97 -7.30
C VAL A 263 -66.84 -42.67 -8.76
N GLY A 264 -66.89 -41.41 -9.18
CA GLY A 264 -66.69 -40.98 -10.57
C GLY A 264 -67.96 -40.47 -11.23
N ARG A 265 -67.80 -39.80 -12.38
CA ARG A 265 -68.90 -39.20 -13.15
C ARG A 265 -69.66 -40.23 -13.98
N ASP A 266 -68.94 -41.19 -14.56
CA ASP A 266 -69.44 -42.22 -15.47
C ASP A 266 -68.60 -43.50 -15.35
N ALA A 267 -68.90 -44.52 -16.16
CA ALA A 267 -68.23 -45.82 -16.13
C ALA A 267 -66.78 -45.78 -16.65
N ASP A 268 -66.42 -44.78 -17.45
CA ASP A 268 -65.12 -44.70 -18.13
C ASP A 268 -64.12 -43.86 -17.32
N LEU A 269 -64.58 -42.78 -16.69
CA LEU A 269 -63.80 -41.88 -15.82
C LEU A 269 -64.01 -42.15 -14.32
N GLY A 270 -64.77 -43.20 -13.98
CA GLY A 270 -65.04 -43.62 -12.60
C GLY A 270 -64.30 -44.88 -12.16
N PHE A 271 -64.61 -45.32 -10.94
CA PHE A 271 -64.11 -46.57 -10.39
C PHE A 271 -64.99 -47.73 -10.83
N GLY A 272 -64.38 -48.83 -11.24
CA GLY A 272 -65.02 -50.04 -11.70
C GLY A 272 -64.39 -51.30 -11.09
N ASN A 273 -65.12 -52.40 -11.17
CA ASN A 273 -64.67 -53.69 -10.62
C ASN A 273 -63.39 -54.17 -11.31
N GLN A 274 -62.54 -54.86 -10.55
CA GLN A 274 -61.23 -55.40 -10.98
C GLN A 274 -60.18 -54.35 -11.35
N GLN A 275 -60.48 -53.05 -11.26
CA GLN A 275 -59.49 -52.00 -11.47
C GLN A 275 -58.51 -51.93 -10.31
N PHE A 276 -57.24 -51.67 -10.62
CA PHE A 276 -56.23 -51.43 -9.62
C PHE A 276 -56.38 -50.03 -9.04
N VAL A 277 -56.20 -49.93 -7.73
CA VAL A 277 -56.29 -48.69 -6.98
C VAL A 277 -55.16 -48.60 -5.97
N GLU A 278 -54.72 -47.37 -5.73
CA GLU A 278 -53.70 -47.04 -4.75
C GLU A 278 -54.32 -46.15 -3.69
N LEU A 279 -54.25 -46.60 -2.44
CA LEU A 279 -54.67 -45.84 -1.29
C LEU A 279 -53.48 -45.02 -0.76
N LEU A 280 -53.67 -43.71 -0.65
CA LEU A 280 -52.62 -42.76 -0.33
C LEU A 280 -53.11 -41.81 0.76
N ASP A 281 -52.17 -41.26 1.52
CA ASP A 281 -52.37 -40.09 2.37
C ASP A 281 -51.16 -39.16 2.19
N ASP A 282 -51.15 -38.02 2.87
CA ASP A 282 -50.03 -37.08 2.76
C ASP A 282 -48.71 -37.65 3.29
N ALA A 283 -48.75 -38.56 4.28
CA ALA A 283 -47.55 -39.17 4.82
C ALA A 283 -46.91 -40.15 3.84
N ILE A 284 -47.70 -41.03 3.22
CA ILE A 284 -47.25 -41.99 2.21
C ILE A 284 -46.59 -41.26 1.03
N GLU A 285 -47.22 -40.19 0.53
CA GLU A 285 -46.67 -39.39 -0.56
C GLU A 285 -45.35 -38.70 -0.17
N LEU A 286 -45.32 -38.03 0.99
CA LEU A 286 -44.14 -37.29 1.45
C LEU A 286 -42.95 -38.22 1.75
N TRP A 287 -43.19 -39.44 2.25
CA TRP A 287 -42.15 -40.45 2.43
C TRP A 287 -41.61 -41.02 1.12
N GLY A 288 -42.39 -40.96 0.04
CA GLY A 288 -42.05 -41.60 -1.24
C GLY A 288 -41.97 -43.12 -1.15
N LYS A 289 -42.76 -43.73 -0.23
CA LYS A 289 -42.80 -45.18 -0.03
C LYS A 289 -44.17 -45.72 -0.45
N PRO A 290 -44.31 -46.25 -1.67
CA PRO A 290 -45.59 -46.77 -2.13
C PRO A 290 -46.11 -47.87 -1.22
N GLN A 291 -47.43 -47.94 -1.10
CA GLN A 291 -48.12 -49.00 -0.38
C GLN A 291 -48.66 -50.04 -1.38
N PRO A 292 -48.86 -51.30 -0.97
CA PRO A 292 -49.39 -52.32 -1.86
C PRO A 292 -50.67 -51.87 -2.58
N LEU A 293 -50.72 -52.07 -3.89
CA LEU A 293 -51.91 -51.82 -4.70
C LEU A 293 -53.03 -52.79 -4.30
N SER A 294 -54.26 -52.31 -4.39
CA SER A 294 -55.46 -53.11 -4.17
C SER A 294 -56.30 -53.16 -5.45
N THR A 295 -57.18 -54.14 -5.58
CA THR A 295 -58.16 -54.18 -6.67
C THR A 295 -59.56 -53.91 -6.14
N VAL A 296 -60.37 -53.18 -6.89
CA VAL A 296 -61.78 -52.95 -6.55
C VAL A 296 -62.58 -54.25 -6.69
N LYS A 297 -63.26 -54.67 -5.63
CA LYS A 297 -64.18 -55.82 -5.62
C LYS A 297 -65.56 -55.41 -6.12
N ASN A 298 -66.10 -54.33 -5.56
CA ASN A 298 -67.42 -53.82 -5.90
C ASN A 298 -67.52 -52.31 -5.72
N VAL A 299 -68.30 -51.64 -6.57
CA VAL A 299 -68.63 -50.21 -6.46
C VAL A 299 -70.13 -50.03 -6.26
N THR A 300 -70.51 -49.37 -5.17
CA THR A 300 -71.91 -49.05 -4.85
C THR A 300 -72.13 -47.55 -5.00
N ALA A 301 -72.47 -47.12 -6.22
CA ALA A 301 -72.59 -45.71 -6.57
C ALA A 301 -73.65 -44.95 -5.77
N SER A 302 -74.77 -45.58 -5.42
CA SER A 302 -75.85 -44.96 -4.63
C SER A 302 -75.43 -44.56 -3.22
N LEU A 303 -74.35 -45.15 -2.69
CA LEU A 303 -73.83 -44.89 -1.35
C LEU A 303 -72.44 -44.22 -1.38
N ASN A 304 -71.89 -43.93 -2.56
CA ASN A 304 -70.49 -43.55 -2.74
C ASN A 304 -69.52 -44.49 -1.99
N GLN A 305 -69.69 -45.80 -2.19
CA GLN A 305 -68.89 -46.81 -1.52
C GLN A 305 -68.08 -47.64 -2.51
N ILE A 306 -66.84 -47.93 -2.14
CA ILE A 306 -65.93 -48.82 -2.87
C ILE A 306 -65.46 -49.91 -1.93
N GLU A 307 -65.79 -51.17 -2.24
CA GLU A 307 -65.26 -52.35 -1.56
C GLU A 307 -63.99 -52.79 -2.29
N LEU A 308 -62.88 -52.90 -1.57
CA LEU A 308 -61.64 -53.46 -2.10
C LEU A 308 -61.65 -54.99 -1.97
N GLN A 309 -60.79 -55.69 -2.70
CA GLN A 309 -60.56 -57.11 -2.43
C GLN A 309 -59.94 -57.32 -1.03
N ALA A 310 -60.07 -58.53 -0.48
CA ALA A 310 -59.63 -58.85 0.88
C ALA A 310 -58.15 -58.48 1.07
N ALA A 311 -57.91 -57.48 1.92
CA ALA A 311 -56.58 -56.96 2.27
C ALA A 311 -56.38 -57.05 3.79
N ALA A 312 -55.14 -57.26 4.24
CA ALA A 312 -54.83 -57.46 5.65
C ALA A 312 -55.02 -56.20 6.52
N SER A 313 -54.89 -54.99 5.94
CA SER A 313 -55.07 -53.70 6.64
C SER A 313 -55.21 -52.54 5.65
N LEU A 314 -55.83 -51.43 6.08
CA LEU A 314 -55.81 -50.16 5.36
C LEU A 314 -54.54 -49.37 5.74
N PRO A 315 -53.66 -49.02 4.79
CA PRO A 315 -52.36 -48.42 5.11
C PRO A 315 -52.37 -46.90 5.38
N VAL A 316 -53.54 -46.26 5.42
CA VAL A 316 -53.68 -44.79 5.54
C VAL A 316 -54.13 -44.32 6.91
N ASN A 317 -53.75 -43.09 7.25
CA ASN A 317 -54.34 -42.33 8.34
C ASN A 317 -55.46 -41.42 7.79
N PHE A 318 -56.68 -41.56 8.31
CA PHE A 318 -57.84 -40.80 7.85
C PHE A 318 -57.78 -39.30 8.19
N ASP A 319 -56.91 -38.89 9.11
CA ASP A 319 -56.68 -37.48 9.46
C ASP A 319 -55.67 -36.79 8.52
N ARG A 320 -55.07 -37.52 7.56
CA ARG A 320 -53.99 -37.04 6.68
C ARG A 320 -54.38 -36.91 5.21
N ALA A 321 -55.58 -36.41 4.93
CA ALA A 321 -56.13 -36.28 3.58
C ALA A 321 -56.04 -37.60 2.77
N PRO A 322 -56.67 -38.68 3.28
CA PRO A 322 -56.68 -39.99 2.62
C PRO A 322 -57.41 -39.91 1.27
N ARG A 323 -56.87 -40.61 0.28
CA ARG A 323 -57.34 -40.57 -1.11
C ARG A 323 -57.14 -41.92 -1.80
N LEU A 324 -58.03 -42.22 -2.74
CA LEU A 324 -57.98 -43.42 -3.55
C LEU A 324 -57.77 -43.02 -5.01
N ARG A 325 -56.73 -43.57 -5.66
CA ARG A 325 -56.38 -43.29 -7.05
C ARG A 325 -56.51 -44.54 -7.91
N ARG A 326 -57.10 -44.42 -9.10
CA ARG A 326 -57.22 -45.51 -10.07
C ARG A 326 -55.97 -45.66 -10.94
N TRP A 327 -55.70 -46.91 -11.34
CA TRP A 327 -54.71 -47.29 -12.34
C TRP A 327 -55.32 -48.29 -13.34
N ASP A 328 -54.88 -48.23 -14.60
CA ASP A 328 -55.55 -48.91 -15.74
C ASP A 328 -54.84 -50.20 -16.19
N HIS A 329 -53.75 -50.58 -15.51
CA HIS A 329 -53.11 -51.86 -15.79
C HIS A 329 -54.01 -53.04 -15.47
N THR A 330 -53.95 -54.06 -16.33
CA THR A 330 -54.76 -55.29 -16.22
C THR A 330 -53.93 -56.52 -15.82
N THR A 331 -52.61 -56.35 -15.68
CA THR A 331 -51.65 -57.40 -15.32
C THR A 331 -50.79 -56.94 -14.15
N GLY A 332 -50.21 -57.87 -13.38
CA GLY A 332 -49.42 -57.56 -12.18
C GLY A 332 -50.11 -58.00 -10.90
N ASP A 333 -49.49 -57.68 -9.77
CA ASP A 333 -50.00 -57.99 -8.42
C ASP A 333 -50.02 -56.74 -7.54
N ALA A 334 -50.11 -56.91 -6.21
CA ALA A 334 -50.09 -55.81 -5.26
C ALA A 334 -48.81 -54.95 -5.32
N ASN A 335 -47.74 -55.43 -5.98
CA ASN A 335 -46.50 -54.70 -6.21
C ASN A 335 -46.44 -54.06 -7.60
N GLY A 336 -47.45 -54.22 -8.46
CA GLY A 336 -47.48 -53.70 -9.83
C GLY A 336 -46.95 -54.71 -10.87
N ILE A 337 -46.65 -54.21 -12.07
CA ILE A 337 -46.13 -54.98 -13.20
C ILE A 337 -44.59 -55.06 -13.10
N PRO A 338 -43.97 -56.24 -13.01
CA PRO A 338 -42.52 -56.37 -13.06
C PRO A 338 -41.91 -55.77 -14.34
N LEU A 339 -40.83 -55.02 -14.20
CA LEU A 339 -40.05 -54.59 -15.35
C LEU A 339 -39.30 -55.78 -15.96
N ALA A 340 -39.08 -55.73 -17.28
CA ALA A 340 -38.28 -56.71 -18.00
C ALA A 340 -37.51 -56.02 -19.14
N THR A 341 -36.49 -56.70 -19.68
CA THR A 341 -35.76 -56.25 -20.88
C THR A 341 -36.60 -56.29 -22.16
N GLY A 342 -37.74 -57.01 -22.14
CA GLY A 342 -38.72 -57.06 -23.23
C GLY A 342 -39.73 -55.92 -23.20
N SER A 343 -40.58 -55.85 -24.23
CA SER A 343 -41.64 -54.83 -24.29
C SER A 343 -42.83 -55.20 -23.42
N ILE A 344 -43.32 -54.21 -22.66
CA ILE A 344 -44.56 -54.30 -21.88
C ILE A 344 -45.66 -53.65 -22.71
N THR A 345 -46.63 -54.44 -23.14
CA THR A 345 -47.83 -53.92 -23.83
C THR A 345 -48.75 -53.26 -22.80
N LEU A 346 -49.16 -52.02 -23.08
CA LEU A 346 -50.14 -51.30 -22.26
C LEU A 346 -51.55 -51.63 -22.77
N GLU A 347 -51.95 -50.96 -23.85
CA GLU A 347 -53.21 -51.15 -24.57
C GLU A 347 -53.20 -50.35 -25.87
N ASN A 348 -54.22 -50.51 -26.72
CA ASN A 348 -54.45 -49.68 -27.93
C ASN A 348 -53.24 -49.56 -28.87
N GLY A 349 -52.36 -50.56 -28.86
CA GLY A 349 -51.13 -50.60 -29.65
C GLY A 349 -49.93 -49.94 -29.02
N ILE A 350 -50.05 -49.32 -27.85
CA ILE A 350 -48.93 -48.73 -27.12
C ILE A 350 -48.17 -49.82 -26.36
N ALA A 351 -46.85 -49.80 -26.49
CA ALA A 351 -45.96 -50.62 -25.69
C ALA A 351 -44.73 -49.81 -25.26
N VAL A 352 -44.14 -50.21 -24.13
CA VAL A 352 -42.97 -49.54 -23.57
C VAL A 352 -41.84 -50.53 -23.36
N THR A 353 -40.61 -50.03 -23.37
CA THR A 353 -39.40 -50.79 -23.04
C THR A 353 -38.55 -49.98 -22.07
N PHE A 354 -37.86 -50.67 -21.18
CA PHE A 354 -37.04 -50.09 -20.13
C PHE A 354 -35.58 -50.46 -20.35
N SER A 355 -34.67 -49.48 -20.24
CA SER A 355 -33.24 -49.74 -20.37
C SER A 355 -32.66 -50.35 -19.10
N ALA A 356 -31.46 -50.92 -19.17
CA ALA A 356 -30.71 -51.21 -17.95
C ALA A 356 -30.49 -49.92 -17.14
N GLY A 357 -30.59 -50.03 -15.81
CA GLY A 357 -30.45 -48.92 -14.89
C GLY A 357 -31.22 -49.16 -13.58
N ASP A 358 -31.15 -48.17 -12.71
CA ASP A 358 -31.85 -48.06 -11.44
C ASP A 358 -33.07 -47.15 -11.60
N TYR A 359 -34.16 -47.55 -10.97
CA TYR A 359 -35.44 -46.85 -10.96
C TYR A 359 -35.84 -46.47 -9.54
N ARG A 360 -36.44 -45.30 -9.35
CA ARG A 360 -36.97 -44.83 -8.07
C ARG A 360 -38.49 -44.91 -8.07
N ALA A 361 -39.07 -45.24 -6.92
CA ALA A 361 -40.51 -45.16 -6.74
C ALA A 361 -41.02 -43.74 -7.09
N GLY A 362 -42.05 -43.68 -7.93
CA GLY A 362 -42.61 -42.44 -8.46
C GLY A 362 -42.04 -41.99 -9.81
N ASP A 363 -40.92 -42.56 -10.28
CA ASP A 363 -40.32 -42.19 -11.57
C ASP A 363 -41.37 -42.39 -12.65
N TYR A 364 -41.54 -41.42 -13.55
CA TYR A 364 -42.65 -41.51 -14.50
C TYR A 364 -42.34 -40.91 -15.86
N TRP A 365 -43.10 -41.37 -16.84
CA TRP A 365 -43.11 -40.88 -18.21
C TRP A 365 -44.53 -40.58 -18.63
N LEU A 366 -44.68 -39.62 -19.54
CA LEU A 366 -45.94 -39.24 -20.15
C LEU A 366 -45.91 -39.55 -21.64
N ILE A 367 -46.95 -40.17 -22.16
CA ILE A 367 -47.08 -40.55 -23.57
C ILE A 367 -48.41 -39.95 -24.07
N PRO A 368 -48.39 -38.75 -24.69
CA PRO A 368 -49.57 -38.21 -25.33
C PRO A 368 -49.92 -39.07 -26.55
N ALA A 369 -51.14 -39.59 -26.61
CA ALA A 369 -51.64 -40.42 -27.70
C ALA A 369 -52.78 -39.68 -28.42
N ARG A 370 -52.73 -39.65 -29.75
CA ARG A 370 -53.69 -38.91 -30.59
C ARG A 370 -54.48 -39.84 -31.47
N THR A 371 -55.81 -39.72 -31.43
CA THR A 371 -56.70 -40.47 -32.31
C THR A 371 -56.44 -40.10 -33.77
N ALA A 372 -56.44 -41.10 -34.64
CA ALA A 372 -56.30 -40.92 -36.06
C ALA A 372 -57.49 -40.14 -36.65
N ILE A 373 -57.20 -39.15 -37.49
CA ILE A 373 -58.16 -38.50 -38.39
C ILE A 373 -57.87 -38.85 -39.86
N ASP A 374 -56.66 -39.33 -40.14
CA ASP A 374 -56.23 -39.92 -41.40
C ASP A 374 -55.11 -40.97 -41.13
N ALA A 375 -54.52 -41.52 -42.19
CA ALA A 375 -53.48 -42.57 -42.11
C ALA A 375 -52.17 -42.10 -41.43
N ASP A 376 -51.94 -40.79 -41.31
CA ASP A 376 -50.67 -40.23 -40.83
C ASP A 376 -50.75 -39.71 -39.36
N THR A 377 -51.95 -39.53 -38.79
CA THR A 377 -52.09 -38.84 -37.48
C THR A 377 -52.34 -39.74 -36.27
N GLY A 378 -52.63 -41.04 -36.47
CA GLY A 378 -52.94 -41.98 -35.38
C GLY A 378 -51.71 -42.53 -34.67
N THR A 379 -51.03 -41.69 -33.89
CA THR A 379 -49.73 -42.02 -33.28
C THR A 379 -49.58 -41.48 -31.86
N ILE A 380 -48.44 -41.80 -31.23
CA ILE A 380 -48.00 -41.19 -29.97
C ILE A 380 -47.06 -40.02 -30.25
N GLU A 381 -47.14 -38.96 -29.45
CA GLU A 381 -46.21 -37.83 -29.48
C GLU A 381 -44.95 -38.20 -28.66
N TRP A 382 -44.10 -39.08 -29.21
CA TRP A 382 -42.84 -39.49 -28.58
C TRP A 382 -41.64 -39.06 -29.44
N PRO A 383 -40.54 -38.52 -28.86
CA PRO A 383 -39.38 -38.09 -29.62
C PRO A 383 -38.72 -39.23 -30.41
N VAL A 384 -38.37 -38.93 -31.66
CA VAL A 384 -37.62 -39.82 -32.56
C VAL A 384 -36.25 -39.22 -32.92
N ASP A 385 -35.29 -40.07 -33.27
CA ASP A 385 -34.03 -39.63 -33.87
C ASP A 385 -34.18 -39.29 -35.36
N GLY A 386 -33.08 -38.88 -36.01
CA GLY A 386 -33.07 -38.54 -37.45
C GLY A 386 -33.39 -39.71 -38.39
N SER A 387 -33.49 -40.94 -37.87
CA SER A 387 -33.92 -42.13 -38.61
C SER A 387 -35.39 -42.49 -38.37
N GLY A 388 -36.10 -41.76 -37.51
CA GLY A 388 -37.47 -42.06 -37.11
C GLY A 388 -37.58 -43.09 -35.97
N THR A 389 -36.47 -43.47 -35.33
CA THR A 389 -36.47 -44.42 -34.22
C THR A 389 -36.81 -43.71 -32.91
N HIS A 390 -37.77 -44.24 -32.13
CA HIS A 390 -38.15 -43.67 -30.84
C HIS A 390 -36.96 -43.66 -29.84
N LEU A 391 -36.74 -42.50 -29.22
CA LEU A 391 -35.61 -42.26 -28.32
C LEU A 391 -35.90 -42.77 -26.89
N PRO A 392 -34.91 -43.33 -26.18
CA PRO A 392 -35.03 -43.60 -24.75
C PRO A 392 -34.93 -42.30 -23.95
N LEU A 393 -35.95 -41.99 -23.14
CA LEU A 393 -36.03 -40.77 -22.33
C LEU A 393 -35.85 -41.06 -20.83
N PRO A 394 -35.19 -40.15 -20.07
CA PRO A 394 -35.16 -40.23 -18.61
C PRO A 394 -36.55 -39.96 -18.01
N SER A 395 -36.76 -40.32 -16.74
CA SER A 395 -38.00 -40.02 -16.04
C SER A 395 -38.23 -38.50 -15.94
N ARG A 396 -39.50 -38.08 -15.88
CA ARG A 396 -39.91 -36.69 -15.63
C ARG A 396 -39.93 -36.33 -14.14
N GLN A 397 -39.53 -37.23 -13.25
CA GLN A 397 -39.48 -36.91 -11.83
C GLN A 397 -38.19 -36.17 -11.50
N VAL A 398 -38.33 -35.03 -10.81
CA VAL A 398 -37.20 -34.24 -10.33
C VAL A 398 -37.12 -34.43 -8.81
N GLU A 399 -36.12 -35.18 -8.37
CA GLU A 399 -35.73 -35.29 -6.96
C GLU A 399 -34.23 -35.01 -6.84
N TYR A 400 -33.89 -33.99 -6.07
CA TYR A 400 -32.53 -33.63 -5.75
C TYR A 400 -32.17 -34.04 -4.32
N ARG A 401 -30.92 -34.45 -4.14
CA ARG A 401 -30.36 -34.78 -2.83
C ARG A 401 -29.02 -34.09 -2.66
N GLN A 402 -28.84 -33.35 -1.57
CA GLN A 402 -27.63 -32.59 -1.30
C GLN A 402 -27.12 -32.81 0.11
N ILE A 403 -25.82 -33.08 0.26
CA ILE A 403 -25.17 -33.15 1.57
C ILE A 403 -25.18 -31.78 2.23
N LEU A 404 -25.60 -31.70 3.49
CA LEU A 404 -25.53 -30.49 4.30
C LEU A 404 -24.33 -30.55 5.26
N THR A 405 -24.19 -31.65 5.99
CA THR A 405 -23.09 -31.90 6.95
C THR A 405 -23.09 -33.39 7.34
N ALA A 406 -22.23 -33.79 8.28
CA ALA A 406 -22.28 -35.12 8.89
C ALA A 406 -22.19 -35.07 10.41
N VAL A 407 -22.80 -36.06 11.05
CA VAL A 407 -22.98 -36.12 12.50
C VAL A 407 -22.70 -37.52 13.03
N THR A 408 -22.35 -37.60 14.29
CA THR A 408 -22.32 -38.85 15.06
C THR A 408 -23.48 -38.89 16.03
N TRP A 409 -24.03 -40.08 16.26
CA TRP A 409 -25.10 -40.34 17.21
C TRP A 409 -24.62 -41.32 18.28
N ASN A 410 -24.78 -40.95 19.56
CA ASN A 410 -24.35 -41.78 20.69
C ASN A 410 -25.49 -42.52 21.41
N GLY A 411 -26.69 -42.51 20.84
CA GLY A 411 -27.91 -43.07 21.45
C GLY A 411 -28.82 -42.04 22.09
N SER A 412 -28.33 -40.84 22.42
CA SER A 412 -29.14 -39.77 23.02
C SER A 412 -28.92 -38.38 22.42
N ALA A 413 -27.72 -38.09 21.91
CA ALA A 413 -27.31 -36.80 21.41
C ALA A 413 -26.55 -36.90 20.08
N PHE A 414 -26.73 -35.91 19.22
CA PHE A 414 -25.88 -35.69 18.06
C PHE A 414 -24.63 -34.90 18.44
N ALA A 415 -23.55 -35.13 17.70
CA ALA A 415 -22.38 -34.26 17.65
C ALA A 415 -21.93 -34.13 16.19
N LEU A 416 -21.23 -33.05 15.83
CA LEU A 416 -20.60 -32.96 14.52
C LEU A 416 -19.54 -34.06 14.39
N ALA A 417 -19.53 -34.75 13.26
CA ALA A 417 -18.52 -35.78 13.03
C ALA A 417 -17.11 -35.16 12.90
N PRO A 418 -16.03 -35.89 13.25
CA PRO A 418 -14.67 -35.43 13.00
C PRO A 418 -14.46 -35.08 11.51
N GLY A 419 -13.91 -33.89 11.23
CA GLY A 419 -13.73 -33.41 9.87
C GLY A 419 -15.03 -32.97 9.17
N ALA A 420 -16.17 -32.92 9.88
CA ALA A 420 -17.40 -32.36 9.35
C ALA A 420 -17.24 -30.88 9.06
N ARG A 421 -17.72 -30.50 7.88
CA ARG A 421 -17.81 -29.12 7.42
C ARG A 421 -19.18 -28.89 6.81
N ASN A 422 -19.55 -27.64 6.67
CA ASN A 422 -20.73 -27.29 5.89
C ASN A 422 -20.47 -27.60 4.41
N CYS A 423 -21.29 -28.49 3.84
CA CYS A 423 -21.16 -28.92 2.45
C CYS A 423 -21.93 -28.04 1.47
N VAL A 424 -22.60 -26.98 1.95
CA VAL A 424 -23.28 -26.00 1.12
C VAL A 424 -22.42 -24.73 1.02
N PRO A 425 -21.91 -24.37 -0.18
CA PRO A 425 -21.20 -23.13 -0.41
C PRO A 425 -22.01 -21.92 0.03
N GLN A 426 -21.32 -20.91 0.56
CA GLN A 426 -21.94 -19.62 0.83
C GLN A 426 -21.88 -18.77 -0.43
N PHE A 427 -23.01 -18.21 -0.82
CA PHE A 427 -23.10 -17.19 -1.86
C PHE A 427 -23.77 -15.97 -1.24
N PRO A 428 -23.02 -14.91 -0.90
CA PRO A 428 -23.63 -13.67 -0.43
C PRO A 428 -24.51 -13.09 -1.54
N VAL A 429 -25.44 -12.19 -1.17
CA VAL A 429 -26.21 -11.46 -2.18
C VAL A 429 -25.26 -10.71 -3.11
N LEU A 430 -25.63 -10.54 -4.39
CA LEU A 430 -24.76 -9.90 -5.40
C LEU A 430 -24.21 -8.53 -4.96
N SER A 431 -24.97 -7.77 -4.17
CA SER A 431 -24.55 -6.47 -3.62
C SER A 431 -23.54 -6.55 -2.47
N ALA A 432 -23.20 -7.75 -2.02
CA ALA A 432 -22.32 -8.02 -0.88
C ALA A 432 -21.12 -8.91 -1.25
N ILE A 433 -20.85 -9.12 -2.55
CA ILE A 433 -19.64 -9.79 -3.03
C ILE A 433 -18.47 -8.81 -2.87
N GLY A 434 -17.55 -9.11 -1.95
CA GLY A 434 -16.34 -8.35 -1.71
C GLY A 434 -15.11 -8.92 -2.44
N ALA A 435 -13.95 -8.30 -2.25
CA ALA A 435 -12.69 -8.81 -2.84
C ALA A 435 -12.25 -10.14 -2.21
N GLU A 436 -12.67 -10.40 -0.98
CA GLU A 436 -12.43 -11.64 -0.24
C GLU A 436 -13.14 -12.85 -0.85
N ASP A 437 -14.23 -12.61 -1.58
CA ASP A 437 -15.07 -13.63 -2.23
C ASP A 437 -14.59 -13.97 -3.65
N VAL A 438 -13.65 -13.20 -4.20
CA VAL A 438 -13.19 -13.33 -5.60
C VAL A 438 -11.88 -14.08 -5.65
N SER A 439 -11.88 -15.25 -6.29
CA SER A 439 -10.67 -16.00 -6.63
C SER A 439 -9.93 -15.36 -7.81
N PHE A 440 -8.63 -15.63 -7.93
CA PHE A 440 -7.80 -15.23 -9.07
C PHE A 440 -6.86 -16.38 -9.47
N ASP A 441 -6.29 -16.30 -10.67
CA ASP A 441 -5.25 -17.24 -11.11
C ASP A 441 -3.91 -16.88 -10.46
N SER A 442 -3.42 -17.76 -9.59
CA SER A 442 -2.21 -17.57 -8.78
C SER A 442 -0.92 -18.01 -9.48
N ASN A 443 -0.92 -18.11 -10.81
CA ASN A 443 0.29 -18.37 -11.62
C ASN A 443 1.40 -17.29 -11.50
N CYS A 444 1.22 -16.29 -10.62
CA CYS A 444 2.24 -15.31 -10.26
C CYS A 444 2.97 -15.73 -8.98
N GLY A 445 4.28 -16.05 -9.07
CA GLY A 445 5.06 -16.55 -7.93
C GLY A 445 5.13 -15.61 -6.71
N ILE A 446 4.85 -14.31 -6.90
CA ILE A 446 4.73 -13.30 -5.83
C ILE A 446 3.48 -13.49 -4.97
N LEU A 447 2.46 -14.17 -5.51
CA LEU A 447 1.17 -14.48 -4.89
C LEU A 447 1.10 -15.96 -4.47
N ALA A 448 2.25 -16.62 -4.31
CA ALA A 448 2.30 -18.00 -3.87
C ALA A 448 1.68 -18.14 -2.46
N GLY A 449 0.66 -18.98 -2.34
CA GLY A 449 -0.08 -19.20 -1.09
C GLY A 449 -1.23 -18.21 -0.83
N VAL A 450 -1.43 -17.23 -1.72
CA VAL A 450 -2.57 -16.30 -1.67
C VAL A 450 -3.78 -16.94 -2.36
N THR A 451 -4.95 -16.83 -1.75
CA THR A 451 -6.15 -17.59 -2.18
C THR A 451 -7.30 -16.74 -2.72
N ASN A 452 -7.31 -15.43 -2.44
CA ASN A 452 -8.33 -14.50 -2.94
C ASN A 452 -7.71 -13.14 -3.33
N VAL A 453 -8.50 -12.33 -4.02
CA VAL A 453 -8.07 -11.01 -4.52
C VAL A 453 -7.68 -10.07 -3.38
N ASP A 454 -8.40 -10.10 -2.26
CA ASP A 454 -8.07 -9.28 -1.08
C ASP A 454 -6.64 -9.53 -0.58
N GLN A 455 -6.31 -10.79 -0.28
CA GLN A 455 -4.96 -11.20 0.11
C GLN A 455 -3.92 -10.90 -0.98
N ALA A 456 -4.30 -10.94 -2.26
CA ALA A 456 -3.40 -10.61 -3.36
C ALA A 456 -3.06 -9.12 -3.37
N LEU A 457 -4.06 -8.27 -3.12
CA LEU A 457 -3.85 -6.83 -2.98
C LEU A 457 -2.99 -6.52 -1.76
N GLU A 458 -3.21 -7.21 -0.63
CA GLU A 458 -2.35 -7.08 0.56
C GLU A 458 -0.89 -7.51 0.25
N ALA A 459 -0.70 -8.66 -0.40
CA ALA A 459 0.62 -9.18 -0.76
C ALA A 459 1.36 -8.26 -1.76
N LEU A 460 0.64 -7.69 -2.74
CA LEU A 460 1.21 -6.72 -3.68
C LEU A 460 1.52 -5.39 -3.00
N CYS A 461 0.67 -4.91 -2.09
CA CYS A 461 0.96 -3.73 -1.27
C CYS A 461 2.19 -3.93 -0.40
N ALA A 462 2.43 -5.16 0.07
CA ALA A 462 3.60 -5.51 0.87
C ALA A 462 4.87 -5.72 0.02
N HIS A 463 4.76 -5.90 -1.30
CA HIS A 463 5.91 -6.16 -2.15
C HIS A 463 6.69 -4.89 -2.47
N GLN A 464 7.93 -4.84 -2.00
CA GLN A 464 8.85 -3.71 -2.16
C GLN A 464 9.41 -3.70 -3.61
N GLY A 465 9.48 -2.51 -4.21
CA GLY A 465 10.05 -2.31 -5.56
C GLY A 465 11.57 -2.57 -5.62
N PRO A 466 12.31 -2.01 -6.60
CA PRO A 466 13.76 -2.25 -6.75
C PRO A 466 14.63 -1.74 -5.58
N CYS A 467 14.02 -1.11 -4.57
CA CYS A 467 14.71 -0.56 -3.42
C CYS A 467 14.60 -1.52 -2.23
N THR A 468 15.61 -1.53 -1.36
CA THR A 468 15.57 -2.30 -0.09
C THR A 468 14.45 -1.80 0.81
N VAL A 469 14.21 -0.48 0.81
CA VAL A 469 13.10 0.15 1.53
C VAL A 469 12.51 1.27 0.68
N VAL A 470 11.19 1.25 0.47
CA VAL A 470 10.44 2.38 -0.08
C VAL A 470 9.72 3.11 1.07
N VAL A 471 9.95 4.41 1.19
CA VAL A 471 9.41 5.25 2.26
C VAL A 471 8.32 6.16 1.70
N ALA A 472 7.09 5.95 2.16
CA ALA A 472 5.94 6.79 1.81
C ALA A 472 5.76 7.95 2.81
N PRO A 473 5.26 9.13 2.38
CA PRO A 473 4.97 10.21 3.31
C PRO A 473 3.90 9.78 4.34
N PRO A 474 3.96 10.28 5.58
CA PRO A 474 2.97 9.97 6.59
C PRO A 474 1.58 10.48 6.17
N GLN A 475 0.54 9.68 6.44
CA GLN A 475 -0.85 10.04 6.17
C GLN A 475 -1.41 10.92 7.28
N THR A 476 -0.96 10.68 8.52
CA THR A 476 -1.30 11.46 9.70
C THR A 476 -0.05 11.94 10.45
N ALA A 477 -0.19 13.06 11.18
CA ALA A 477 0.90 13.61 11.96
C ALA A 477 1.30 12.63 13.09
N GLY A 478 2.54 12.16 13.07
CA GLY A 478 3.07 11.22 14.05
C GLY A 478 3.20 9.78 13.56
N ASP A 479 2.76 9.46 12.33
CA ASP A 479 2.98 8.14 11.75
C ASP A 479 4.48 7.80 11.72
N PRO A 480 4.89 6.61 12.18
CA PRO A 480 6.30 6.27 12.35
C PRO A 480 6.91 5.79 11.03
N TRP A 481 6.89 6.65 10.00
CA TRP A 481 7.41 6.37 8.66
C TRP A 481 8.91 6.00 8.66
N TRP A 482 9.63 6.31 9.75
CA TRP A 482 11.05 5.99 9.93
C TRP A 482 11.30 4.57 10.46
N ASP A 483 10.28 3.84 10.95
CA ASP A 483 10.47 2.51 11.55
C ASP A 483 11.14 1.50 10.61
N PRO A 484 10.79 1.42 9.31
CA PRO A 484 11.48 0.54 8.36
C PRO A 484 12.97 0.87 8.22
N LEU A 485 13.35 2.14 8.41
CA LEU A 485 14.76 2.57 8.34
C LEU A 485 15.53 2.16 9.60
N LEU A 486 14.89 2.22 10.76
CA LEU A 486 15.47 1.78 12.04
C LEU A 486 15.54 0.24 12.16
N ALA A 487 14.70 -0.48 11.42
CA ALA A 487 14.70 -1.94 11.36
C ALA A 487 15.86 -2.53 10.53
N LEU A 488 16.62 -1.70 9.81
CA LEU A 488 17.76 -2.16 9.01
C LEU A 488 18.85 -2.80 9.90
N PRO A 489 19.28 -4.04 9.61
CA PRO A 489 20.27 -4.70 10.45
C PRO A 489 21.65 -4.05 10.37
N ALA A 490 22.37 -4.01 11.49
CA ALA A 490 23.73 -3.50 11.54
C ALA A 490 24.66 -4.22 10.53
N GLY A 491 25.48 -3.44 9.83
CA GLY A 491 26.43 -3.91 8.81
C GLY A 491 25.81 -4.28 7.46
N LYS A 492 24.50 -4.08 7.25
CA LYS A 492 23.84 -4.34 5.96
C LYS A 492 23.82 -3.11 5.06
N ASP A 493 23.92 -3.36 3.76
CA ASP A 493 23.75 -2.38 2.69
C ASP A 493 22.27 -2.16 2.43
N ALA A 494 21.88 -0.94 2.05
CA ALA A 494 20.48 -0.63 1.74
C ALA A 494 20.35 0.50 0.71
N GLU A 495 19.44 0.31 -0.24
CA GLU A 495 18.89 1.38 -1.08
C GLU A 495 17.52 1.81 -0.54
N ILE A 496 17.42 3.07 -0.15
CA ILE A 496 16.24 3.69 0.45
C ILE A 496 15.67 4.71 -0.53
N CYS A 497 14.43 4.51 -0.93
CA CYS A 497 13.74 5.34 -1.91
C CYS A 497 12.58 6.07 -1.26
N PHE A 498 12.68 7.40 -1.19
CA PHE A 498 11.61 8.25 -0.69
C PHE A 498 10.66 8.62 -1.82
N GLN A 499 9.36 8.47 -1.56
CA GLN A 499 8.33 9.04 -2.43
C GLN A 499 8.32 10.57 -2.32
N ALA A 500 7.64 11.23 -3.26
CA ALA A 500 7.38 12.66 -3.16
C ALA A 500 6.41 12.93 -1.98
N GLY A 501 6.76 13.90 -1.14
CA GLY A 501 6.01 14.22 0.07
C GLY A 501 6.87 14.90 1.13
N THR A 502 6.25 15.23 2.26
CA THR A 502 6.93 15.85 3.41
C THR A 502 7.04 14.85 4.56
N PHE A 503 8.23 14.74 5.12
CA PHE A 503 8.63 13.76 6.13
C PHE A 503 9.07 14.53 7.39
N PRO A 504 8.12 14.92 8.26
CA PRO A 504 8.42 15.66 9.47
C PRO A 504 9.08 14.77 10.53
N LEU A 505 10.09 15.32 11.18
CA LEU A 505 10.79 14.78 12.34
C LEU A 505 10.71 15.79 13.50
N SER A 506 10.62 15.28 14.72
CA SER A 506 10.69 16.08 15.95
C SER A 506 11.97 15.77 16.74
N GLY A 507 12.38 16.65 17.63
CA GLY A 507 13.50 16.39 18.54
C GLY A 507 14.87 16.43 17.85
N GLN A 508 15.69 15.38 17.98
CA GLN A 508 17.09 15.34 17.51
C GLN A 508 17.25 14.92 16.03
N GLY A 509 16.14 14.68 15.31
CA GLY A 509 16.17 14.09 13.96
C GLY A 509 16.31 12.56 13.98
N LEU A 510 16.54 11.96 12.81
CA LEU A 510 16.66 10.51 12.61
C LEU A 510 18.14 10.10 12.50
N ALA A 511 18.57 9.14 13.33
CA ALA A 511 19.93 8.63 13.32
C ALA A 511 20.00 7.19 12.77
N LEU A 512 20.72 7.00 11.66
CA LEU A 512 21.02 5.69 11.08
C LEU A 512 22.44 5.29 11.46
N THR A 513 22.57 4.23 12.25
CA THR A 513 23.81 3.91 12.97
C THR A 513 24.31 2.50 12.64
N LYS A 514 25.63 2.34 12.43
CA LYS A 514 26.31 1.05 12.21
C LYS A 514 25.80 0.26 11.00
N LEU A 515 25.47 0.93 9.89
CA LEU A 515 25.03 0.29 8.65
C LEU A 515 26.20 0.11 7.65
N GLY A 516 25.98 -0.68 6.60
CA GLY A 516 26.93 -0.88 5.50
C GLY A 516 26.97 0.31 4.54
N HIS A 517 26.79 0.03 3.25
CA HIS A 517 26.69 1.01 2.17
C HIS A 517 25.24 1.47 2.00
N LEU A 518 24.98 2.76 2.23
CA LEU A 518 23.65 3.35 2.12
C LEU A 518 23.51 4.22 0.88
N LYS A 519 22.39 4.08 0.18
CA LYS A 519 21.97 5.00 -0.88
C LYS A 519 20.56 5.49 -0.59
N LEU A 520 20.40 6.80 -0.41
CA LEU A 520 19.12 7.46 -0.22
C LEU A 520 18.80 8.27 -1.46
N THR A 521 17.64 8.01 -2.06
CA THR A 521 17.16 8.70 -3.27
C THR A 521 15.75 9.23 -3.03
N GLY A 522 15.47 10.46 -3.45
CA GLY A 522 14.12 11.04 -3.47
C GLY A 522 13.69 11.52 -4.85
N ALA A 523 12.66 12.36 -4.88
CA ALA A 523 12.10 12.98 -6.08
C ALA A 523 12.50 14.47 -6.23
N GLY A 524 13.76 14.81 -5.92
CA GLY A 524 14.27 16.18 -5.85
C GLY A 524 13.58 16.99 -4.75
N ASN A 525 13.23 18.24 -5.05
CA ASN A 525 12.47 19.10 -4.13
C ASN A 525 11.05 18.59 -3.80
N GLY A 526 10.57 17.53 -4.49
CA GLY A 526 9.33 16.85 -4.16
C GLY A 526 9.42 16.04 -2.86
N THR A 527 10.60 15.57 -2.49
CA THR A 527 10.85 14.86 -1.22
C THR A 527 11.45 15.82 -0.21
N LYS A 528 10.76 16.08 0.91
CA LYS A 528 11.17 17.09 1.92
C LYS A 528 11.25 16.48 3.30
N ILE A 529 12.44 16.35 3.86
CA ILE A 529 12.64 15.88 5.24
C ILE A 529 12.89 17.09 6.13
N THR A 530 11.97 17.34 7.07
CA THR A 530 12.01 18.55 7.90
C THR A 530 12.16 18.17 9.36
N SER A 531 13.04 18.85 10.10
CA SER A 531 13.27 18.59 11.52
C SER A 531 13.18 19.88 12.33
N THR A 532 12.60 19.79 13.53
CA THR A 532 12.71 20.86 14.55
C THR A 532 14.05 20.83 15.28
N GLY A 533 14.86 19.78 15.05
CA GLY A 533 16.21 19.58 15.57
C GLY A 533 17.31 20.27 14.79
N GLU A 534 18.55 20.09 15.29
CA GLU A 534 19.78 20.60 14.66
C GLU A 534 20.13 19.82 13.37
N ALA A 535 19.77 18.53 13.34
CA ALA A 535 19.93 17.66 12.18
C ALA A 535 18.58 17.07 11.75
N CYS A 536 18.45 16.78 10.46
CA CYS A 536 17.36 15.94 9.93
C CYS A 536 17.80 14.49 9.93
N LEU A 537 18.88 14.19 9.21
CA LEU A 537 19.44 12.85 9.08
C LEU A 537 20.87 12.85 9.61
N THR A 538 21.13 11.97 10.56
CA THR A 538 22.46 11.69 11.09
C THR A 538 22.86 10.27 10.70
N PHE A 539 23.96 10.13 9.97
CA PHE A 539 24.58 8.85 9.66
C PHE A 539 25.77 8.66 10.57
N ASN A 540 25.79 7.59 11.36
CA ASN A 540 26.82 7.35 12.34
C ASN A 540 27.45 5.97 12.14
N GLN A 541 28.76 5.90 11.94
CA GLN A 541 29.48 4.64 11.74
C GLN A 541 28.96 3.80 10.56
N CYS A 542 28.57 4.46 9.47
CA CYS A 542 28.17 3.78 8.24
C CYS A 542 29.37 3.60 7.30
N ALA A 543 29.44 2.50 6.54
CA ALA A 543 30.59 2.24 5.66
C ALA A 543 30.71 3.30 4.54
N SER A 544 29.60 3.59 3.85
CA SER A 544 29.48 4.73 2.95
C SER A 544 28.04 5.23 2.89
N VAL A 545 27.85 6.50 2.55
CA VAL A 545 26.51 7.09 2.40
C VAL A 545 26.44 7.97 1.16
N ILE A 546 25.45 7.68 0.30
CA ILE A 546 25.03 8.51 -0.81
C ILE A 546 23.67 9.09 -0.48
N VAL A 547 23.53 10.41 -0.52
CA VAL A 547 22.24 11.10 -0.40
C VAL A 547 22.01 11.92 -1.67
N ARG A 548 20.91 11.67 -2.37
CA ARG A 548 20.62 12.34 -3.63
C ARG A 548 19.16 12.66 -3.85
N ASP A 549 18.93 13.68 -4.67
CA ASP A 549 17.62 14.04 -5.20
C ASP A 549 16.57 14.25 -4.09
N LEU A 550 16.88 15.02 -3.04
CA LEU A 550 15.93 15.32 -1.96
C LEU A 550 16.20 16.69 -1.31
N ALA A 551 15.24 17.17 -0.53
CA ALA A 551 15.36 18.38 0.27
C ALA A 551 15.39 18.07 1.78
N VAL A 552 16.27 18.72 2.52
CA VAL A 552 16.33 18.65 4.00
C VAL A 552 16.29 20.03 4.65
N THR A 553 15.55 20.17 5.75
CA THR A 553 15.41 21.44 6.47
C THR A 553 15.51 21.22 7.97
N ALA A 554 16.60 21.67 8.58
CA ALA A 554 16.79 21.66 10.03
C ALA A 554 16.45 23.04 10.62
N SER A 555 15.71 23.07 11.73
CA SER A 555 15.09 24.29 12.25
C SER A 555 15.43 24.61 13.71
N ALA A 556 16.35 23.86 14.36
CA ALA A 556 16.66 24.11 15.77
C ALA A 556 17.24 25.49 16.04
N THR A 557 16.81 26.07 17.16
CA THR A 557 17.41 27.28 17.71
C THR A 557 18.53 26.92 18.69
N ASN A 558 19.61 27.72 18.73
CA ASN A 558 20.78 27.54 19.62
C ASN A 558 21.45 26.15 19.54
N ALA A 559 21.65 25.66 18.33
CA ALA A 559 22.35 24.43 17.98
C ALA A 559 23.80 24.37 18.54
N PRO A 560 24.09 23.55 19.57
CA PRO A 560 25.39 23.59 20.26
C PRO A 560 26.44 22.63 19.68
N GLN A 561 26.05 21.66 18.83
CA GLN A 561 26.92 20.56 18.41
C GLN A 561 27.58 20.78 17.05
N LEU A 562 27.27 21.89 16.38
CA LEU A 562 27.72 22.23 15.03
C LEU A 562 27.24 21.22 13.95
N ASN A 563 26.21 20.41 14.22
CA ASN A 563 25.70 19.41 13.29
C ASN A 563 25.05 20.08 12.06
N GLY A 564 24.96 19.31 10.99
CA GLY A 564 24.33 19.72 9.75
C GLY A 564 22.92 19.18 9.58
N ALA A 565 22.11 19.81 8.73
CA ALA A 565 20.83 19.23 8.29
C ALA A 565 21.02 17.79 7.77
N LEU A 566 22.11 17.56 7.02
CA LEU A 566 22.74 16.26 6.87
C LEU A 566 24.03 16.19 7.71
N THR A 567 24.11 15.19 8.58
CA THR A 567 25.28 14.97 9.44
C THR A 567 25.85 13.58 9.21
N PHE A 568 27.15 13.49 8.96
CA PHE A 568 27.87 12.24 8.74
C PHE A 568 28.99 12.14 9.78
N ILE A 569 28.85 11.16 10.67
CA ILE A 569 29.79 10.85 11.74
C ILE A 569 30.39 9.48 11.43
N ASP A 570 31.70 9.33 11.47
CA ASP A 570 32.37 8.03 11.27
C ASP A 570 32.06 7.32 9.95
N CYS A 571 31.78 8.09 8.90
CA CYS A 571 31.54 7.52 7.57
C CYS A 571 32.81 7.61 6.73
N ASN A 572 33.20 6.52 6.06
CA ASN A 572 34.42 6.50 5.24
C ASN A 572 34.22 7.22 3.90
N ASP A 573 33.06 7.07 3.27
CA ASP A 573 32.77 7.77 2.01
C ASP A 573 31.40 8.42 2.05
N VAL A 574 31.35 9.71 1.74
CA VAL A 574 30.14 10.54 1.79
C VAL A 574 29.96 11.24 0.46
N VAL A 575 28.82 10.98 -0.19
CA VAL A 575 28.41 11.63 -1.42
C VAL A 575 27.06 12.31 -1.21
N VAL A 576 27.00 13.61 -1.47
CA VAL A 576 25.77 14.39 -1.49
C VAL A 576 25.60 15.02 -2.87
N GLU A 577 24.52 14.66 -3.56
CA GLU A 577 24.31 15.02 -4.96
C GLU A 577 22.91 15.58 -5.19
N SER A 578 22.77 16.74 -5.83
CA SER A 578 21.46 17.28 -6.20
C SER A 578 20.49 17.41 -5.01
N VAL A 579 21.03 17.81 -3.86
CA VAL A 579 20.27 18.01 -2.61
C VAL A 579 20.03 19.48 -2.35
N THR A 580 18.81 19.81 -1.92
CA THR A 580 18.52 21.12 -1.32
C THR A 580 18.62 21.00 0.20
N ALA A 581 19.52 21.72 0.85
CA ALA A 581 19.65 21.67 2.31
C ALA A 581 19.49 23.06 2.93
N GLN A 582 18.83 23.13 4.09
CA GLN A 582 18.57 24.37 4.79
C GLN A 582 18.84 24.24 6.29
N THR A 583 19.46 25.27 6.87
CA THR A 583 19.64 25.41 8.31
C THR A 583 18.60 26.34 8.93
N SER A 584 18.58 26.37 10.27
CA SER A 584 17.84 27.39 11.00
C SER A 584 18.40 28.79 10.75
N ASP A 585 17.52 29.77 10.89
CA ASP A 585 17.82 31.19 10.67
C ASP A 585 17.61 31.99 11.96
N ASP A 586 18.30 31.59 13.03
CA ASP A 586 18.13 32.10 14.39
C ASP A 586 19.29 33.00 14.87
N GLY A 587 20.36 33.10 14.07
CA GLY A 587 21.55 33.87 14.40
C GLY A 587 22.49 33.24 15.42
N SER A 588 22.20 32.04 15.92
CA SER A 588 23.15 31.33 16.77
C SER A 588 24.29 30.79 15.92
N VAL A 589 25.51 30.84 16.44
CA VAL A 589 26.67 30.28 15.74
C VAL A 589 26.58 28.75 15.82
N GLY A 590 26.68 28.05 14.69
CA GLY A 590 27.23 26.70 14.76
C GLY A 590 26.77 25.65 13.77
N SER A 591 25.50 25.61 13.38
CA SER A 591 24.99 24.53 12.51
C SER A 591 25.47 24.69 11.04
N ALA A 592 25.39 23.59 10.28
CA ALA A 592 25.74 23.54 8.86
C ALA A 592 24.56 23.03 7.99
N CYS A 593 24.60 23.22 6.67
CA CYS A 593 23.72 22.43 5.80
C CYS A 593 24.21 20.98 5.74
N ILE A 594 25.52 20.81 5.54
CA ILE A 594 26.19 19.50 5.48
C ILE A 594 27.38 19.51 6.45
N ALA A 595 27.41 18.54 7.36
CA ALA A 595 28.52 18.35 8.30
C ALA A 595 29.11 16.94 8.19
N VAL A 596 30.43 16.83 8.02
CA VAL A 596 31.15 15.53 7.95
C VAL A 596 32.28 15.49 8.98
N ARG A 597 32.29 14.43 9.80
CA ARG A 597 33.20 14.26 10.94
C ARG A 597 33.53 12.78 11.22
N PRO A 598 34.69 12.27 10.82
CA PRO A 598 35.20 11.02 11.36
C PRO A 598 35.66 11.19 12.82
N GLN A 599 35.44 10.17 13.66
CA GLN A 599 35.86 10.03 15.06
C GLN A 599 37.37 9.88 15.10
N GLY A 600 37.88 10.22 16.28
CA GLY A 600 39.29 10.15 16.58
C GLY A 600 39.95 11.46 16.20
N ARG A 601 40.01 12.40 17.17
CA ARG A 601 41.03 13.45 17.20
C ARG A 601 42.48 12.90 17.11
N ARG A 602 42.68 11.58 17.12
CA ARG A 602 43.94 10.88 17.34
C ARG A 602 44.20 9.67 16.43
N ASN A 603 43.34 9.33 15.46
CA ASN A 603 43.58 8.18 14.59
C ASN A 603 43.51 8.55 13.09
N PRO A 604 44.65 8.85 12.44
CA PRO A 604 44.70 9.20 11.01
C PRO A 604 44.37 8.04 10.05
N ALA A 605 43.90 6.89 10.55
CA ALA A 605 43.62 5.69 9.77
C ALA A 605 42.24 5.68 9.07
N THR A 606 41.30 6.56 9.45
CA THR A 606 39.98 6.62 8.81
C THR A 606 40.01 7.54 7.59
N THR A 607 39.97 6.93 6.40
CA THR A 607 39.94 7.63 5.11
C THR A 607 38.54 8.20 4.85
N ALA A 608 38.20 9.35 5.42
CA ALA A 608 36.95 10.04 5.10
C ALA A 608 37.08 10.82 3.78
N SER A 609 36.38 10.39 2.73
CA SER A 609 36.14 11.19 1.52
C SER A 609 34.79 11.88 1.57
N LEU A 610 34.78 13.14 1.14
CA LEU A 610 33.60 13.98 1.01
C LEU A 610 33.46 14.43 -0.44
N ARG A 611 32.32 14.10 -1.07
CA ARG A 611 31.90 14.66 -2.35
C ARG A 611 30.56 15.37 -2.22
N VAL A 612 30.49 16.64 -2.60
CA VAL A 612 29.25 17.42 -2.64
C VAL A 612 29.12 18.04 -4.03
N ARG A 613 28.06 17.70 -4.77
CA ARG A 613 27.88 18.21 -6.13
C ARG A 613 26.46 18.60 -6.49
N GLY A 614 26.29 19.68 -7.25
CA GLY A 614 24.98 20.07 -7.78
C GLY A 614 23.94 20.41 -6.70
N CYS A 615 24.37 20.74 -5.48
CA CYS A 615 23.47 21.01 -4.35
C CYS A 615 23.11 22.50 -4.24
N THR A 616 21.93 22.78 -3.68
CA THR A 616 21.48 24.13 -3.30
C THR A 616 21.41 24.24 -1.78
N LEU A 617 22.30 25.01 -1.17
CA LEU A 617 22.42 25.14 0.28
C LEU A 617 21.93 26.52 0.73
N ASN A 618 20.76 26.54 1.39
CA ASN A 618 20.14 27.73 1.97
C ASN A 618 20.60 27.89 3.41
N VAL A 619 21.62 28.71 3.60
CA VAL A 619 22.28 28.88 4.89
C VAL A 619 21.64 30.03 5.66
N GLY A 620 21.34 29.81 6.93
CA GLY A 620 20.82 30.83 7.84
C GLY A 620 21.92 31.73 8.40
N TRP A 621 21.51 32.76 9.13
CA TRP A 621 22.42 33.73 9.73
C TRP A 621 23.42 33.08 10.69
N GLN A 622 24.71 33.39 10.53
CA GLN A 622 25.84 32.86 11.31
C GLN A 622 26.02 31.33 11.24
N LYS A 623 25.47 30.67 10.22
CA LYS A 623 25.62 29.23 9.98
C LYS A 623 26.67 28.90 8.92
N HIS A 624 27.00 27.63 8.78
CA HIS A 624 27.91 27.11 7.76
C HIS A 624 27.14 26.52 6.57
N GLY A 625 27.69 26.62 5.36
CA GLY A 625 27.20 25.82 4.23
C GLY A 625 27.66 24.37 4.36
N ILE A 626 28.93 24.14 4.05
CA ILE A 626 29.58 22.83 4.15
C ILE A 626 30.67 22.89 5.23
N LEU A 627 30.63 21.94 6.17
CA LEU A 627 31.62 21.80 7.22
C LEU A 627 32.24 20.40 7.17
N GLY A 628 33.48 20.29 6.71
CA GLY A 628 34.29 19.08 6.78
C GLY A 628 35.35 19.21 7.86
N VAL A 629 35.37 18.29 8.83
CA VAL A 629 36.42 18.24 9.85
C VAL A 629 37.18 16.92 9.69
N ASN A 630 38.50 16.94 9.61
CA ASN A 630 39.34 15.73 9.42
C ASN A 630 39.01 14.92 8.15
N VAL A 631 38.61 15.58 7.07
CA VAL A 631 38.35 14.92 5.78
C VAL A 631 39.66 14.76 5.01
N LEU A 632 39.98 13.54 4.56
CA LEU A 632 41.23 13.28 3.85
C LEU A 632 41.17 13.80 2.41
N ARG A 633 40.03 13.64 1.75
CA ARG A 633 39.76 14.17 0.40
C ARG A 633 38.40 14.88 0.37
N ALA A 634 38.36 16.09 -0.18
CA ALA A 634 37.14 16.84 -0.39
C ALA A 634 36.98 17.25 -1.87
N GLN A 635 35.85 16.93 -2.49
CA GLN A 635 35.44 17.37 -3.81
C GLN A 635 34.12 18.12 -3.68
N ILE A 636 34.12 19.43 -3.92
CA ILE A 636 32.96 20.29 -3.76
C ILE A 636 32.78 21.04 -5.08
N GLU A 637 31.81 20.61 -5.88
CA GLU A 637 31.69 20.96 -7.29
C GLU A 637 30.27 21.44 -7.65
N ASP A 638 30.15 22.50 -8.45
CA ASP A 638 28.87 22.93 -9.05
C ASP A 638 27.73 23.17 -8.02
N ASN A 639 28.04 23.69 -6.82
CA ASN A 639 27.03 23.96 -5.79
C ASN A 639 26.63 25.44 -5.75
N GLU A 640 25.38 25.70 -5.39
CA GLU A 640 24.87 27.02 -5.02
C GLU A 640 24.73 27.10 -3.50
N ILE A 641 25.58 27.90 -2.85
CA ILE A 641 25.64 28.07 -1.39
C ILE A 641 25.32 29.53 -1.09
N VAL A 642 24.17 29.79 -0.50
CA VAL A 642 23.68 31.17 -0.33
C VAL A 642 23.16 31.37 1.09
N CYS A 643 23.58 32.47 1.73
CA CYS A 643 22.91 32.94 2.92
C CYS A 643 21.66 33.75 2.54
N ASN A 644 20.48 33.13 2.66
CA ASN A 644 19.18 33.73 2.33
C ASN A 644 18.40 34.18 3.58
N SER A 645 19.11 34.52 4.66
CA SER A 645 18.50 34.98 5.90
C SER A 645 17.60 36.21 5.68
N THR A 646 16.40 36.15 6.25
CA THR A 646 15.44 37.27 6.28
C THR A 646 15.45 38.02 7.61
N GLN A 647 16.36 37.66 8.52
CA GLN A 647 16.45 38.29 9.83
C GLN A 647 16.84 39.77 9.73
N THR A 648 16.51 40.53 10.77
CA THR A 648 16.99 41.90 10.97
C THR A 648 17.73 42.01 12.29
N ILE A 649 18.81 42.78 12.31
CA ILE A 649 19.62 42.94 13.52
C ILE A 649 18.93 43.95 14.43
N THR A 650 18.54 43.51 15.63
CA THR A 650 17.95 44.36 16.67
C THR A 650 18.90 44.50 17.87
N VAL A 651 18.64 45.48 18.74
CA VAL A 651 19.34 45.68 20.01
C VAL A 651 19.35 44.38 20.84
N ASN A 652 18.20 43.72 20.94
CA ASN A 652 18.05 42.46 21.68
C ASN A 652 18.80 41.30 21.05
N THR A 653 18.93 41.28 19.73
CA THR A 653 19.66 40.23 19.01
C THR A 653 21.17 40.36 19.25
N VAL A 654 21.69 41.59 19.31
CA VAL A 654 23.12 41.86 19.57
C VAL A 654 23.52 41.49 20.99
N THR A 655 22.75 41.91 22.00
CA THR A 655 23.11 41.67 23.41
C THR A 655 23.13 40.19 23.79
N LYS A 656 22.44 39.33 23.03
CA LYS A 656 22.43 37.87 23.22
C LYS A 656 23.56 37.15 22.48
N SER A 657 24.27 37.82 21.57
CA SER A 657 25.35 37.22 20.78
C SER A 657 26.71 37.76 21.18
N ASN A 658 27.50 36.91 21.86
CA ASN A 658 28.90 37.22 22.18
C ASN A 658 29.76 37.51 20.94
N ALA A 659 29.38 36.95 19.77
CA ALA A 659 30.05 37.22 18.50
C ALA A 659 29.78 38.65 18.02
N LEU A 660 28.51 39.08 18.02
CA LEU A 660 28.12 40.44 17.64
C LEU A 660 28.64 41.47 18.64
N ILE A 661 28.63 41.17 19.94
CA ILE A 661 29.23 42.04 20.98
C ILE A 661 30.71 42.30 20.70
N LYS A 662 31.48 41.25 20.37
CA LYS A 662 32.90 41.40 20.05
C LYS A 662 33.13 42.20 18.76
N GLN A 663 32.25 42.03 17.77
CA GLN A 663 32.31 42.82 16.53
C GLN A 663 32.00 44.29 16.78
N LEU A 664 30.95 44.57 17.54
CA LEU A 664 30.54 45.92 17.92
C LEU A 664 31.61 46.62 18.78
N ALA A 665 32.26 45.89 19.69
CA ALA A 665 33.43 46.39 20.42
C ALA A 665 34.59 46.76 19.46
N GLY A 666 34.78 45.98 18.39
CA GLY A 666 35.77 46.25 17.34
C GLY A 666 35.51 47.51 16.52
N VAL A 667 34.25 47.94 16.36
CA VAL A 667 33.87 49.24 15.78
C VAL A 667 34.40 50.39 16.64
N LEU A 668 34.36 50.22 17.96
CA LEU A 668 34.75 51.24 18.93
C LEU A 668 36.26 51.29 19.14
N VAL A 669 36.90 50.13 19.31
CA VAL A 669 38.34 49.99 19.53
C VAL A 669 38.91 48.86 18.70
N SER A 670 39.93 49.19 17.93
CA SER A 670 40.75 48.22 17.21
C SER A 670 42.18 48.77 17.01
N GLY A 671 43.15 47.93 16.66
CA GLY A 671 44.54 48.37 16.43
C GLY A 671 45.24 49.01 17.65
N LEU A 672 44.73 48.74 18.86
CA LEU A 672 45.16 49.37 20.11
C LEU A 672 46.65 49.17 20.42
N ARG A 673 47.38 50.27 20.59
CA ARG A 673 48.79 50.33 20.99
C ARG A 673 48.99 51.38 22.08
N VAL A 674 49.78 51.05 23.10
CA VAL A 674 50.12 51.97 24.20
C VAL A 674 51.55 52.45 23.98
N LEU A 675 51.74 53.76 23.83
CA LEU A 675 53.04 54.40 23.66
C LEU A 675 53.62 54.75 25.03
N ALA A 676 54.88 54.40 25.27
CA ALA A 676 55.59 54.74 26.50
C ALA A 676 55.79 56.27 26.64
N PRO A 677 55.80 56.84 27.86
CA PRO A 677 56.06 58.26 28.07
C PRO A 677 57.46 58.66 27.56
N GLN A 678 57.56 59.74 26.78
CA GLN A 678 58.86 60.29 26.35
C GLN A 678 59.58 60.90 27.55
N LYS A 679 60.82 60.47 27.84
CA LYS A 679 61.75 61.23 28.69
C LYS A 679 62.17 62.49 27.94
N THR A 680 61.99 63.65 28.56
CA THR A 680 62.48 64.94 28.07
C THR A 680 64.01 65.00 28.19
N THR A 681 64.71 65.23 27.07
CA THR A 681 66.13 65.65 27.05
C THR A 681 66.22 67.14 26.66
N PRO A 682 67.16 67.94 27.20
CA PRO A 682 67.25 69.38 26.96
C PRO A 682 67.70 69.72 25.52
N PRO A 683 67.42 70.95 25.03
CA PRO A 683 67.58 71.31 23.62
C PRO A 683 69.05 71.49 23.19
N PRO A 684 69.41 71.19 21.91
CA PRO A 684 70.74 71.46 21.37
C PRO A 684 70.91 72.91 20.88
N ALA A 685 72.14 73.40 20.95
CA ALA A 685 72.59 74.74 20.53
C ALA A 685 72.49 74.98 19.00
N PRO A 686 72.46 76.25 18.52
CA PRO A 686 72.14 76.59 17.14
C PRO A 686 73.29 76.31 16.15
N ALA A 687 72.92 75.89 14.94
CA ALA A 687 73.81 75.57 13.82
C ALA A 687 74.22 76.81 12.98
N PRO A 688 75.40 76.83 12.33
CA PRO A 688 75.77 77.85 11.36
C PRO A 688 75.19 77.60 9.95
N ALA A 689 75.14 78.68 9.17
CA ALA A 689 74.43 78.89 7.90
C ALA A 689 75.19 78.37 6.63
N PRO A 690 74.55 78.41 5.42
CA PRO A 690 74.75 77.45 4.32
C PRO A 690 75.59 77.99 3.13
N THR A 691 75.93 77.11 2.16
CA THR A 691 76.31 77.50 0.78
C THR A 691 75.96 76.38 -0.23
N PRO A 692 75.62 76.68 -1.51
CA PRO A 692 74.70 75.85 -2.32
C PRO A 692 75.25 75.31 -3.67
N ALA A 693 74.35 74.58 -4.37
CA ALA A 693 74.27 74.25 -5.81
C ALA A 693 75.06 73.00 -6.30
N PRO A 694 74.71 72.34 -7.44
CA PRO A 694 73.75 72.71 -8.50
C PRO A 694 72.84 71.58 -9.09
N THR A 695 72.06 71.99 -10.10
CA THR A 695 70.99 71.37 -10.92
C THR A 695 71.46 70.32 -11.99
N PRO A 696 70.54 69.58 -12.66
CA PRO A 696 70.79 68.30 -13.38
C PRO A 696 70.67 68.36 -14.92
N VAL A 697 71.31 67.43 -15.68
CA VAL A 697 70.95 66.98 -17.07
C VAL A 697 71.64 65.60 -17.42
N PRO A 698 71.38 64.87 -18.55
CA PRO A 698 70.48 63.71 -18.67
C PRO A 698 71.11 62.39 -19.23
N ALA A 699 70.25 61.37 -19.46
CA ALA A 699 70.40 59.97 -19.94
C ALA A 699 71.45 59.66 -21.07
N PRO A 700 71.91 58.40 -21.27
CA PRO A 700 71.12 57.32 -21.93
C PRO A 700 71.38 55.86 -21.47
N ALA A 701 70.54 54.93 -21.96
CA ALA A 701 70.59 53.46 -21.82
C ALA A 701 71.39 52.79 -22.98
N PRO A 702 71.40 51.45 -23.18
CA PRO A 702 71.54 50.28 -22.29
C PRO A 702 72.70 49.34 -22.75
N THR A 703 73.09 48.34 -21.95
CA THR A 703 73.36 46.93 -22.39
C THR A 703 73.93 46.06 -21.26
N SER A 704 73.32 44.89 -21.06
CA SER A 704 73.84 43.71 -20.34
C SER A 704 75.02 43.09 -21.12
N PRO A 705 75.85 42.11 -20.62
CA PRO A 705 75.49 41.09 -19.61
C PRO A 705 76.63 40.54 -18.70
N GLN A 706 76.23 39.60 -17.84
CA GLN A 706 76.99 38.51 -17.21
C GLN A 706 77.52 38.71 -15.78
N ALA A 707 76.78 38.09 -14.85
CA ALA A 707 77.26 37.71 -13.53
C ALA A 707 77.63 36.21 -13.50
N LYS A 708 78.86 35.91 -13.09
CA LYS A 708 79.22 34.64 -12.43
C LYS A 708 79.19 34.84 -10.91
N LYS A 709 78.68 33.81 -10.24
CA LYS A 709 78.45 33.65 -8.79
C LYS A 709 79.71 33.83 -7.93
N GLN A 710 79.53 34.42 -6.75
CA GLN A 710 79.89 33.87 -5.42
C GLN A 710 79.35 34.83 -4.34
N ALA A 711 78.28 34.45 -3.64
CA ALA A 711 78.35 33.82 -2.32
C ALA A 711 79.04 34.71 -1.25
N GLY A 712 78.27 35.67 -0.72
CA GLY A 712 78.57 36.40 0.51
C GLY A 712 77.32 36.38 1.40
N THR A 713 77.41 35.68 2.52
CA THR A 713 76.35 35.48 3.51
C THR A 713 76.02 36.81 4.19
N VAL A 714 74.94 37.48 3.76
CA VAL A 714 74.39 38.63 4.49
C VAL A 714 73.36 38.12 5.48
N ASN A 715 73.60 38.40 6.75
CA ASN A 715 72.74 38.06 7.88
C ASN A 715 71.43 38.88 7.79
N LEU A 716 70.46 38.37 7.03
CA LEU A 716 69.12 38.95 6.80
C LEU A 716 68.22 38.98 8.06
N ARG A 717 68.72 38.53 9.22
CA ARG A 717 67.94 38.43 10.47
C ARG A 717 67.54 39.79 11.05
N GLU A 718 68.33 40.85 10.84
CA GLU A 718 68.02 42.18 11.39
C GLU A 718 67.19 43.07 10.45
N THR A 719 67.30 42.90 9.12
CA THR A 719 66.58 43.73 8.14
C THR A 719 65.12 43.31 7.95
N VAL A 720 64.76 42.06 8.25
CA VAL A 720 63.38 41.56 8.14
C VAL A 720 62.58 41.83 9.43
N ALA A 721 63.22 41.79 10.61
CA ALA A 721 62.57 42.08 11.88
C ALA A 721 62.04 43.53 11.96
N ASN A 722 62.79 44.50 11.40
CA ASN A 722 62.37 45.90 11.35
C ASN A 722 61.33 46.20 10.24
N LYS A 723 61.08 45.28 9.30
CA LYS A 723 60.03 45.42 8.26
C LYS A 723 58.70 44.76 8.61
N ILE A 724 58.66 43.90 9.63
CA ILE A 724 57.40 43.28 10.08
C ILE A 724 56.52 44.30 10.85
N ASN A 725 57.12 45.34 11.43
CA ASN A 725 56.37 46.46 12.04
C ASN A 725 55.77 47.44 11.02
N THR A 726 56.03 47.29 9.72
CA THR A 726 55.60 48.26 8.68
C THR A 726 54.24 47.94 8.04
N PHE A 727 53.54 46.88 8.48
CA PHE A 727 52.15 46.64 8.08
C PHE A 727 51.13 47.61 8.72
N MET A 728 51.58 48.42 9.68
CA MET A 728 50.77 49.50 10.26
C MET A 728 51.32 50.85 9.84
N LEU A 729 51.07 51.23 8.58
CA LEU A 729 51.03 52.66 8.26
C LEU A 729 49.87 53.27 9.06
N PRO A 730 50.05 54.45 9.70
CA PRO A 730 48.95 55.17 10.32
C PRO A 730 47.82 55.29 9.30
N THR A 731 46.64 54.80 9.64
CA THR A 731 45.46 55.12 8.85
C THR A 731 45.07 56.56 9.17
N LYS A 732 44.36 57.26 8.27
CA LYS A 732 43.70 58.56 8.56
C LYS A 732 42.66 58.46 9.71
N HIS A 733 42.60 57.31 10.37
CA HIS A 733 41.57 56.94 11.33
C HIS A 733 42.10 56.53 12.71
N ASP A 734 43.43 56.57 12.91
CA ASP A 734 44.04 56.38 14.22
C ASP A 734 43.75 57.58 15.13
N THR A 735 43.38 57.33 16.38
CA THR A 735 43.12 58.34 17.40
C THR A 735 44.01 58.12 18.60
N SER A 736 44.60 59.19 19.12
CA SER A 736 45.45 59.16 20.30
C SER A 736 44.71 59.76 21.49
N VAL A 737 44.62 59.00 22.59
CA VAL A 737 43.94 59.38 23.84
C VAL A 737 44.93 59.24 25.00
N LYS A 738 44.95 60.23 25.90
CA LYS A 738 45.72 60.15 27.15
C LYS A 738 44.98 59.33 28.19
N VAL A 739 45.67 58.36 28.79
CA VAL A 739 45.18 57.57 29.93
C VAL A 739 46.30 57.59 30.98
N GLY A 740 46.14 58.42 32.02
CA GLY A 740 47.25 58.78 32.91
C GLY A 740 48.37 59.50 32.14
N GLU A 741 49.63 59.09 32.37
CA GLU A 741 50.80 59.65 31.66
C GLU A 741 51.04 59.06 30.25
N SER A 742 50.43 57.89 29.97
CA SER A 742 50.63 57.15 28.73
C SER A 742 49.73 57.68 27.60
N SER A 743 50.25 57.64 26.36
CA SER A 743 49.45 57.92 25.16
C SER A 743 49.00 56.60 24.54
N VAL A 744 47.68 56.40 24.45
CA VAL A 744 47.09 55.21 23.85
C VAL A 744 46.58 55.55 22.46
N VAL A 745 46.96 54.77 21.46
CA VAL A 745 46.52 54.96 20.08
C VAL A 745 45.67 53.78 19.64
N PHE A 746 44.48 54.04 19.11
CA PHE A 746 43.60 53.01 18.55
C PHE A 746 42.80 53.55 17.37
N THR A 747 42.32 52.65 16.54
CA THR A 747 41.45 52.96 15.41
C THR A 747 40.00 52.78 15.86
N SER A 748 39.15 53.75 15.49
CA SER A 748 37.72 53.77 15.80
C SER A 748 36.96 54.28 14.57
N ASP A 749 35.73 53.78 14.37
CA ASP A 749 34.87 54.25 13.28
C ASP A 749 34.76 55.78 13.33
N PRO A 750 34.99 56.48 12.19
CA PRO A 750 35.00 57.94 12.15
C PRO A 750 33.77 58.61 12.77
N ARG A 751 32.60 57.96 12.70
CA ARG A 751 31.33 58.49 13.23
C ARG A 751 31.31 58.58 14.76
N PHE A 752 32.03 57.68 15.45
CA PHE A 752 31.99 57.57 16.91
C PHE A 752 33.32 57.90 17.59
N ARG A 753 34.38 58.06 16.80
CA ARG A 753 35.76 58.31 17.24
C ARG A 753 35.89 59.28 18.39
N ASN A 754 35.38 60.50 18.24
CA ASN A 754 35.57 61.57 19.23
C ASN A 754 34.86 61.24 20.54
N ALA A 755 33.59 60.82 20.45
CA ALA A 755 32.77 60.53 21.62
C ALA A 755 33.29 59.29 22.37
N PHE A 756 33.71 58.24 21.65
CA PHE A 756 34.30 57.06 22.28
C PHE A 756 35.70 57.35 22.86
N SER A 757 36.50 58.21 22.23
CA SER A 757 37.78 58.65 22.78
C SER A 757 37.62 59.39 24.12
N THR A 758 36.61 60.25 24.23
CA THR A 758 36.22 60.88 25.50
C THR A 758 35.76 59.85 26.53
N TYR A 759 35.01 58.83 26.11
CA TYR A 759 34.59 57.74 26.97
C TYR A 759 35.79 56.92 27.51
N VAL A 760 36.78 56.63 26.68
CA VAL A 760 38.04 55.97 27.10
C VAL A 760 38.82 56.86 28.07
N ALA A 761 39.01 58.15 27.75
CA ALA A 761 39.74 59.08 28.62
C ALA A 761 39.13 59.18 30.03
N LYS A 762 37.80 59.07 30.13
CA LYS A 762 37.07 59.18 31.41
C LYS A 762 37.04 57.87 32.20
N ASN A 763 36.99 56.71 31.54
CA ASN A 763 36.66 55.43 32.20
C ASN A 763 37.77 54.37 32.15
N ALA A 764 38.84 54.57 31.38
CA ALA A 764 39.95 53.62 31.32
C ALA A 764 40.85 53.72 32.58
N PRO A 765 41.11 52.62 33.30
CA PRO A 765 42.05 52.62 34.41
C PRO A 765 43.49 52.87 33.92
N ALA A 766 44.24 53.71 34.63
CA ALA A 766 45.68 53.87 34.40
C ALA A 766 46.44 52.76 35.14
N ASP A 767 46.80 51.68 34.43
CA ASP A 767 47.51 50.53 34.99
C ASP A 767 49.04 50.61 34.81
N ALA A 768 49.78 49.87 35.65
CA ALA A 768 51.24 49.89 35.70
C ALA A 768 51.96 49.35 34.44
N THR A 769 51.29 48.63 33.53
CA THR A 769 51.92 48.08 32.30
C THR A 769 51.12 48.36 31.02
N PRO A 770 51.79 48.61 29.89
CA PRO A 770 51.15 48.81 28.57
C PRO A 770 50.16 47.69 28.18
N THR A 771 50.46 46.44 28.54
CA THR A 771 49.63 45.27 28.22
C THR A 771 48.35 45.23 29.05
N ALA A 772 48.41 45.58 30.34
CA ALA A 772 47.24 45.64 31.21
C ALA A 772 46.28 46.77 30.78
N THR A 773 46.82 47.96 30.52
CA THR A 773 46.05 49.11 29.97
C THR A 773 45.36 48.74 28.66
N ALA A 774 46.05 48.03 27.76
CA ALA A 774 45.45 47.57 26.50
C ALA A 774 44.31 46.54 26.71
N LYS A 775 44.45 45.63 27.69
CA LYS A 775 43.42 44.64 28.03
C LYS A 775 42.17 45.32 28.60
N ASN A 776 42.33 46.30 29.49
CA ASN A 776 41.22 47.02 30.11
C ASN A 776 40.43 47.85 29.10
N ILE A 777 41.11 48.52 28.16
CA ILE A 777 40.42 49.31 27.12
C ILE A 777 39.63 48.41 26.16
N ASN A 778 40.16 47.23 25.82
CA ASN A 778 39.40 46.24 25.06
C ASN A 778 38.18 45.74 25.85
N GLN A 779 38.33 45.51 27.16
CA GLN A 779 37.23 45.10 28.02
C GLN A 779 36.17 46.20 28.15
N LEU A 780 36.58 47.47 28.27
CA LEU A 780 35.70 48.63 28.30
C LEU A 780 34.86 48.75 27.03
N ALA A 781 35.44 48.48 25.85
CA ALA A 781 34.72 48.44 24.58
C ALA A 781 33.70 47.28 24.53
N ILE A 782 34.05 46.11 25.08
CA ILE A 782 33.14 44.96 25.20
C ILE A 782 31.98 45.29 26.15
N ASP A 783 32.26 45.92 27.28
CA ASP A 783 31.25 46.28 28.27
C ASP A 783 30.30 47.36 27.73
N PHE A 784 30.83 48.33 26.97
CA PHE A 784 30.01 49.27 26.20
C PHE A 784 29.09 48.55 25.20
N ALA A 785 29.65 47.62 24.42
CA ALA A 785 28.90 46.83 23.45
C ALA A 785 27.84 45.90 24.09
N LYS A 786 27.98 45.53 25.37
CA LYS A 786 27.00 44.73 26.10
C LYS A 786 25.82 45.52 26.67
N ASN A 787 25.96 46.83 26.84
CA ASN A 787 24.98 47.65 27.55
C ASN A 787 24.26 48.63 26.60
N PRO A 788 23.04 48.30 26.14
CA PRO A 788 22.27 49.16 25.23
C PRO A 788 21.99 50.57 25.74
N GLN A 789 21.94 50.76 27.07
CA GLN A 789 21.71 52.09 27.66
C GLN A 789 22.88 53.03 27.34
N LEU A 790 24.10 52.50 27.25
CA LEU A 790 25.27 53.28 26.87
C LEU A 790 25.23 53.70 25.40
N TRP A 791 24.51 52.98 24.53
CA TRP A 791 24.47 53.28 23.09
C TRP A 791 23.80 54.63 22.80
N GLN A 792 22.87 55.06 23.66
CA GLN A 792 22.22 56.38 23.55
C GLN A 792 23.22 57.53 23.76
N THR A 793 24.35 57.28 24.42
CA THR A 793 25.42 58.27 24.62
C THR A 793 26.23 58.53 23.33
N LEU A 794 26.03 57.71 22.29
CA LEU A 794 26.63 57.85 20.96
C LEU A 794 25.52 58.03 19.90
N PRO A 795 25.19 59.27 19.51
CA PRO A 795 24.17 59.53 18.49
C PRO A 795 24.42 58.73 17.20
N GLY A 796 23.39 58.03 16.72
CA GLY A 796 23.47 57.20 15.52
C GLY A 796 24.06 55.79 15.70
N PHE A 797 24.50 55.41 16.91
CA PHE A 797 25.06 54.08 17.16
C PHE A 797 24.03 52.95 17.02
N VAL A 798 22.79 53.18 17.45
CA VAL A 798 21.67 52.23 17.27
C VAL A 798 21.35 52.02 15.78
N ASN A 799 21.32 53.11 15.00
CA ASN A 799 21.08 53.04 13.56
C ASN A 799 22.20 52.29 12.84
N LEU A 800 23.46 52.47 13.27
CA LEU A 800 24.57 51.66 12.80
C LEU A 800 24.32 50.17 13.10
N VAL A 801 24.01 49.82 14.36
CA VAL A 801 23.76 48.42 14.77
C VAL A 801 22.68 47.76 13.91
N GLN A 802 21.58 48.47 13.65
CA GLN A 802 20.48 47.98 12.82
C GLN A 802 20.82 47.87 11.32
N SER A 803 21.88 48.55 10.84
CA SER A 803 22.36 48.49 9.45
C SER A 803 23.32 47.33 9.16
N PHE A 804 23.62 46.47 10.14
CA PHE A 804 24.55 45.35 9.93
C PHE A 804 23.96 44.36 8.92
N PRO A 805 24.75 43.89 7.92
CA PRO A 805 24.26 42.89 7.00
C PRO A 805 24.14 41.54 7.71
N VAL A 806 23.09 40.80 7.39
CA VAL A 806 22.89 39.44 7.87
C VAL A 806 23.60 38.48 6.92
N THR A 807 24.54 37.72 7.46
CA THR A 807 25.52 36.94 6.66
C THR A 807 25.72 35.55 7.22
N GLY A 808 25.97 34.58 6.33
CA GLY A 808 26.41 33.25 6.74
C GLY A 808 27.81 33.34 7.34
N LEU A 809 28.19 32.42 8.23
CA LEU A 809 29.51 32.47 8.87
C LEU A 809 30.61 32.02 7.91
N ARG A 810 30.50 30.82 7.34
CA ARG A 810 31.41 30.31 6.30
C ARG A 810 30.65 29.54 5.24
N GLY A 811 30.93 29.79 3.96
CA GLY A 811 30.33 29.03 2.86
C GLY A 811 30.82 27.58 2.87
N ILE A 812 32.14 27.41 2.73
CA ILE A 812 32.82 26.12 2.81
C ILE A 812 33.91 26.20 3.89
N CYS A 813 33.90 25.28 4.84
CA CYS A 813 34.90 25.19 5.89
C CYS A 813 35.50 23.77 5.93
N LEU A 814 36.79 23.65 5.65
CA LEU A 814 37.57 22.43 5.86
C LEU A 814 38.56 22.65 7.00
N ALA A 815 38.43 21.89 8.07
CA ALA A 815 39.17 22.07 9.32
C ALA A 815 39.60 20.73 9.93
N GLY A 816 40.25 20.79 11.11
CA GLY A 816 40.76 19.60 11.81
C GLY A 816 42.27 19.44 11.67
N SER A 817 42.80 18.23 11.79
CA SER A 817 44.25 17.94 11.73
C SER A 817 44.68 17.21 10.45
N SER A 818 43.74 16.90 9.54
CA SER A 818 44.03 16.15 8.31
C SER A 818 43.26 16.69 7.12
N LEU A 819 43.96 16.93 6.00
CA LEU A 819 43.42 17.22 4.68
C LEU A 819 44.50 16.97 3.61
N ARG A 820 44.38 15.88 2.83
CA ARG A 820 45.35 15.56 1.78
C ARG A 820 45.01 16.19 0.44
N GLU A 821 43.73 16.20 0.07
CA GLU A 821 43.29 16.79 -1.19
C GLU A 821 41.99 17.58 -1.01
N ALA A 822 41.92 18.79 -1.55
CA ALA A 822 40.64 19.50 -1.70
C ALA A 822 40.51 20.10 -3.11
N ARG A 823 39.37 19.86 -3.75
CA ARG A 823 38.95 20.47 -5.01
C ARG A 823 37.65 21.20 -4.77
N ILE A 824 37.69 22.53 -4.86
CA ILE A 824 36.53 23.39 -4.73
C ILE A 824 36.35 24.10 -6.07
N VAL A 825 35.43 23.60 -6.90
CA VAL A 825 35.33 23.96 -8.32
C VAL A 825 33.92 24.41 -8.69
N ASN A 826 33.77 25.48 -9.47
CA ASN A 826 32.49 25.92 -10.03
C ASN A 826 31.37 26.22 -9.01
N ASN A 827 31.69 26.55 -7.76
CA ASN A 827 30.66 26.86 -6.76
C ASN A 827 30.28 28.35 -6.79
N SER A 828 29.02 28.64 -6.50
CA SER A 828 28.51 29.98 -6.19
C SER A 828 28.33 30.10 -4.68
N ILE A 829 29.12 30.94 -4.01
CA ILE A 829 29.14 31.12 -2.55
C ILE A 829 28.79 32.57 -2.24
N LEU A 830 27.56 32.84 -1.81
CA LEU A 830 27.05 34.22 -1.74
C LEU A 830 26.60 34.64 -0.33
N ARG A 831 26.94 35.87 0.06
CA ARG A 831 26.52 36.56 1.30
C ARG A 831 27.07 35.93 2.59
N PHE A 832 28.33 35.50 2.56
CA PHE A 832 29.03 34.96 3.73
C PHE A 832 30.02 35.95 4.32
N ARG A 833 30.38 35.81 5.59
CA ARG A 833 31.51 36.51 6.17
C ARG A 833 32.83 35.95 5.65
N GLU A 834 32.93 34.63 5.52
CA GLU A 834 34.06 33.96 4.86
C GLU A 834 33.54 33.03 3.76
N GLY A 835 34.12 33.09 2.57
CA GLY A 835 33.69 32.25 1.44
C GLY A 835 34.17 30.81 1.61
N VAL A 836 35.47 30.61 1.32
CA VAL A 836 36.17 29.34 1.52
C VAL A 836 37.17 29.49 2.66
N HIS A 837 37.10 28.62 3.65
CA HIS A 837 38.01 28.57 4.78
C HIS A 837 38.64 27.18 4.90
N ILE A 838 39.94 27.09 4.67
CA ILE A 838 40.72 25.88 4.88
C ILE A 838 41.73 26.19 5.98
N GLY A 839 41.62 25.53 7.12
CA GLY A 839 42.46 25.83 8.27
C GLY A 839 42.64 24.61 9.16
N LEU A 840 43.83 23.99 9.11
CA LEU A 840 44.16 22.85 9.94
C LEU A 840 44.81 23.26 11.26
N SER A 841 44.43 22.56 12.33
CA SER A 841 44.98 22.69 13.68
C SER A 841 44.65 21.46 14.52
N HIS A 842 45.64 20.96 15.24
CA HIS A 842 45.48 19.99 16.32
C HIS A 842 45.18 20.70 17.63
N SER A 843 44.44 20.05 18.53
CA SER A 843 44.09 20.57 19.85
C SER A 843 45.01 19.97 20.91
N GLU A 844 46.26 20.43 21.01
CA GLU A 844 47.19 20.02 22.07
C GLU A 844 47.71 21.22 22.88
N VAL A 845 48.03 20.97 24.16
CA VAL A 845 48.54 21.98 25.11
C VAL A 845 49.99 22.38 24.79
N GLN A 846 50.74 21.51 24.11
CA GLN A 846 52.11 21.75 23.63
C GLN A 846 52.07 22.03 22.12
N ARG A 847 52.71 23.11 21.66
CA ARG A 847 52.76 23.46 20.22
C ARG A 847 53.71 22.50 19.49
N GLY A 848 53.15 21.47 18.85
CA GLY A 848 53.84 20.58 17.91
C GLY A 848 54.08 21.23 16.54
N ALA A 849 54.47 20.40 15.55
CA ALA A 849 54.56 20.81 14.15
C ALA A 849 53.14 21.16 13.62
N PRO A 850 53.01 22.17 12.74
CA PRO A 850 51.71 22.53 12.18
C PRO A 850 51.14 21.38 11.34
N ASP A 851 49.83 21.15 11.44
CA ASP A 851 49.10 20.27 10.50
C ASP A 851 49.01 20.96 9.14
N ILE A 852 49.34 20.22 8.07
CA ILE A 852 49.52 20.76 6.72
C ILE A 852 48.50 20.13 5.78
N ALA A 853 47.77 20.98 5.06
CA ALA A 853 46.95 20.58 3.93
C ALA A 853 47.86 20.32 2.71
N ASP A 854 47.74 19.16 2.06
CA ASP A 854 48.70 18.79 1.01
C ASP A 854 48.39 19.44 -0.36
N ASN A 855 47.39 18.96 -1.10
CA ASN A 855 47.05 19.46 -2.45
C ASN A 855 45.70 20.15 -2.50
N ILE A 856 45.70 21.48 -2.69
CA ILE A 856 44.48 22.30 -2.69
C ILE A 856 44.29 23.01 -4.04
N LEU A 857 43.12 22.80 -4.64
CA LEU A 857 42.65 23.50 -5.84
C LEU A 857 41.34 24.22 -5.54
N ILE A 858 41.33 25.54 -5.74
CA ILE A 858 40.14 26.37 -5.67
C ILE A 858 39.99 27.04 -7.03
N GLN A 859 39.00 26.61 -7.83
CA GLN A 859 38.91 27.00 -9.23
C GLN A 859 37.51 27.45 -9.66
N ASN A 860 37.42 28.52 -10.44
CA ASN A 860 36.21 28.96 -11.12
C ASN A 860 34.99 29.16 -10.20
N ASN A 861 35.22 29.53 -8.94
CA ASN A 861 34.15 29.81 -7.98
C ASN A 861 33.75 31.29 -8.04
N ARG A 862 32.46 31.56 -7.86
CA ARG A 862 31.92 32.90 -7.62
C ARG A 862 31.70 33.08 -6.12
N ILE A 863 32.42 33.98 -5.48
CA ILE A 863 32.41 34.17 -4.03
C ILE A 863 32.07 35.62 -3.70
N GLU A 864 30.91 35.84 -3.08
CA GLU A 864 30.52 37.13 -2.53
C GLU A 864 30.59 37.07 -1.01
N VAL A 865 31.48 37.86 -0.43
CA VAL A 865 31.54 38.05 1.03
C VAL A 865 30.95 39.39 1.44
N SER A 866 30.47 39.47 2.67
CA SER A 866 29.86 40.66 3.23
C SER A 866 30.59 41.04 4.51
N MET A 867 30.99 42.31 4.57
CA MET A 867 31.64 42.91 5.72
C MET A 867 30.66 43.19 6.85
N LEU A 868 31.02 42.80 8.06
CA LEU A 868 30.34 43.28 9.26
C LEU A 868 31.10 44.51 9.80
N PRO A 869 30.43 45.54 10.34
CA PRO A 869 31.13 46.67 10.92
C PRO A 869 32.13 46.24 12.02
N GLY A 870 33.34 46.81 11.98
CA GLY A 870 34.47 46.41 12.83
C GLY A 870 35.41 45.37 12.19
N ASP A 871 34.97 44.68 11.13
CA ASP A 871 35.84 43.75 10.37
C ASP A 871 36.98 44.47 9.60
N GLU A 872 36.81 45.77 9.33
CA GLU A 872 37.77 46.64 8.65
C GLU A 872 39.14 46.66 9.35
N VAL A 873 39.19 46.36 10.67
CA VAL A 873 40.42 46.43 11.47
C VAL A 873 40.82 45.11 12.13
N ALA A 874 39.91 44.13 12.29
CA ALA A 874 40.25 42.79 12.79
C ALA A 874 41.30 42.08 11.91
N ALA A 875 41.36 42.43 10.62
CA ALA A 875 42.29 41.82 9.68
C ALA A 875 43.76 42.28 9.86
N ALA A 876 44.05 43.24 10.75
CA ALA A 876 45.43 43.52 11.20
C ALA A 876 46.08 42.31 11.90
N ARG A 877 45.30 41.28 12.25
CA ARG A 877 45.75 39.97 12.75
C ARG A 877 45.46 38.81 11.78
N LEU A 878 45.17 39.09 10.51
CA LEU A 878 44.66 38.12 9.53
C LEU A 878 43.44 37.34 10.07
N ARG A 879 42.50 38.07 10.68
CA ARG A 879 41.20 37.57 11.15
C ARG A 879 40.08 38.50 10.66
N GLY A 880 39.09 38.02 9.91
CA GLY A 880 38.02 38.86 9.34
C GLY A 880 37.92 38.72 7.82
N PRO A 881 36.84 39.18 7.18
CA PRO A 881 36.19 38.51 6.07
C PRO A 881 37.13 38.27 4.88
N PHE A 882 37.29 36.99 4.54
CA PHE A 882 38.10 36.53 3.43
C PHE A 882 37.20 35.86 2.40
N ALA A 883 37.39 36.16 1.12
CA ALA A 883 36.76 35.34 0.09
C ALA A 883 37.36 33.93 0.13
N ILE A 884 38.68 33.83 0.24
CA ILE A 884 39.41 32.57 0.36
C ILE A 884 40.46 32.70 1.46
N TYR A 885 40.44 31.80 2.44
CA TYR A 885 41.47 31.64 3.45
C TYR A 885 42.03 30.21 3.38
N VAL A 886 43.36 30.10 3.27
CA VAL A 886 44.08 28.83 3.32
C VAL A 886 45.22 28.92 4.33
N GLY A 887 45.09 28.17 5.41
CA GLY A 887 46.08 28.02 6.46
C GLY A 887 46.90 26.74 6.29
N ASN A 888 48.22 26.81 6.52
CA ASN A 888 49.14 25.66 6.56
C ASN A 888 49.01 24.72 5.33
N VAL A 889 49.64 25.04 4.20
CA VAL A 889 49.45 24.32 2.93
C VAL A 889 50.75 23.97 2.23
N ASN A 890 50.82 22.79 1.61
CA ASN A 890 51.97 22.31 0.83
C ASN A 890 51.93 22.78 -0.63
N HIS A 891 50.82 22.49 -1.31
CA HIS A 891 50.55 22.86 -2.70
C HIS A 891 49.18 23.54 -2.82
N LEU A 892 49.16 24.80 -3.27
CA LEU A 892 47.94 25.57 -3.47
C LEU A 892 47.83 26.11 -4.90
N MET A 893 46.66 25.93 -5.50
CA MET A 893 46.24 26.57 -6.75
C MET A 893 44.91 27.30 -6.55
N VAL A 894 44.91 28.61 -6.81
CA VAL A 894 43.71 29.46 -6.81
C VAL A 894 43.54 30.03 -8.21
N VAL A 895 42.58 29.51 -8.97
CA VAL A 895 42.50 29.70 -10.42
C VAL A 895 41.13 30.21 -10.86
N ASP A 896 41.06 31.27 -11.66
CA ASP A 896 39.83 31.73 -12.32
C ASP A 896 38.65 32.05 -11.39
N ASN A 897 38.89 32.33 -10.10
CA ASN A 897 37.81 32.65 -9.17
C ASN A 897 37.38 34.11 -9.30
N GLN A 898 36.07 34.36 -9.15
CA GLN A 898 35.49 35.69 -9.06
C GLN A 898 35.12 35.98 -7.61
N THR A 899 35.74 36.98 -7.01
CA THR A 899 35.53 37.32 -5.61
C THR A 899 35.11 38.77 -5.46
N THR A 900 34.06 39.02 -4.68
CA THR A 900 33.53 40.36 -4.41
C THR A 900 33.28 40.52 -2.92
N VAL A 901 33.42 41.75 -2.43
CA VAL A 901 33.03 42.11 -1.06
C VAL A 901 31.98 43.21 -1.05
N LYS A 902 30.86 42.96 -0.37
CA LYS A 902 29.85 43.97 -0.05
C LYS A 902 30.23 44.68 1.24
N ARG A 903 30.16 46.01 1.24
CA ARG A 903 30.62 46.89 2.33
C ARG A 903 29.52 47.88 2.72
N ASN A 904 29.46 48.19 4.01
CA ASN A 904 28.57 49.23 4.54
C ASN A 904 29.15 50.64 4.39
N ASN A 905 30.48 50.77 4.41
CA ASN A 905 31.17 52.01 4.14
C ASN A 905 32.08 51.84 2.92
N ALA A 906 31.81 52.59 1.85
CA ALA A 906 32.59 52.50 0.61
C ALA A 906 34.03 53.00 0.79
N ASP A 907 34.28 53.84 1.81
CA ASP A 907 35.56 54.50 2.06
C ASP A 907 36.59 53.59 2.77
N LEU A 908 36.15 52.47 3.34
CA LEU A 908 37.00 51.55 4.10
C LEU A 908 37.19 50.24 3.32
N PRO A 909 38.38 49.98 2.75
CA PRO A 909 38.57 48.83 1.89
C PRO A 909 38.80 47.54 2.68
N ALA A 910 38.26 46.42 2.18
CA ALA A 910 38.38 45.10 2.80
C ALA A 910 39.82 44.60 2.82
N GLN A 911 40.37 44.16 3.94
CA GLN A 911 41.83 44.01 4.02
C GLN A 911 42.44 43.02 3.01
N ALA A 912 41.83 41.85 2.77
CA ALA A 912 42.38 40.85 1.86
C ALA A 912 41.29 39.98 1.19
N GLY A 913 41.37 39.79 -0.13
CA GLY A 913 40.49 38.88 -0.87
C GLY A 913 40.86 37.42 -0.66
N VAL A 914 42.10 37.06 -1.00
CA VAL A 914 42.67 35.73 -0.83
C VAL A 914 43.82 35.80 0.18
N VAL A 915 43.75 34.97 1.22
CA VAL A 915 44.76 34.89 2.28
C VAL A 915 45.34 33.50 2.35
N VAL A 916 46.66 33.43 2.27
CA VAL A 916 47.45 32.23 2.50
C VAL A 916 48.38 32.49 3.68
N TYR A 917 48.18 31.76 4.78
CA TYR A 917 48.85 32.04 6.05
C TYR A 917 49.40 30.78 6.72
N GLY A 918 50.47 30.92 7.51
CA GLY A 918 50.99 29.82 8.34
C GLY A 918 52.17 29.12 7.70
N TRP A 919 52.17 27.79 7.69
CA TRP A 919 53.21 26.98 7.05
C TRP A 919 52.95 26.90 5.55
N LEU A 920 53.95 27.22 4.74
CA LEU A 920 53.80 27.38 3.30
C LEU A 920 54.83 26.50 2.58
N GLY A 921 54.35 25.51 1.83
CA GLY A 921 55.17 24.58 1.06
C GLY A 921 55.71 25.16 -0.26
N PRO A 922 56.25 24.32 -1.15
CA PRO A 922 57.01 24.76 -2.31
C PRO A 922 56.16 25.36 -3.44
N ARG A 923 54.83 25.19 -3.46
CA ARG A 923 54.01 25.65 -4.59
C ARG A 923 52.76 26.42 -4.14
N ILE A 924 52.70 27.69 -4.50
CA ILE A 924 51.53 28.54 -4.29
C ILE A 924 51.30 29.32 -5.58
N ILE A 925 50.21 29.04 -6.28
CA ILE A 925 49.90 29.69 -7.57
C ILE A 925 48.51 30.30 -7.49
N ALA A 926 48.42 31.60 -7.76
CA ALA A 926 47.18 32.31 -7.98
C ALA A 926 47.17 32.94 -9.39
N ARG A 927 46.24 32.50 -10.25
CA ARG A 927 46.12 33.01 -11.62
C ARG A 927 44.69 33.17 -12.12
N GLY A 928 44.45 34.11 -13.03
CA GLY A 928 43.16 34.30 -13.70
C GLY A 928 42.03 34.78 -12.81
N ASN A 929 42.29 35.12 -11.54
CA ASN A 929 41.22 35.49 -10.60
C ASN A 929 40.81 36.96 -10.78
N SER A 930 39.53 37.24 -10.52
CA SER A 930 38.97 38.59 -10.39
C SER A 930 38.64 38.87 -8.93
N VAL A 931 39.23 39.91 -8.35
CA VAL A 931 39.11 40.26 -6.93
C VAL A 931 38.67 41.72 -6.78
N SER A 932 37.40 41.94 -6.41
CA SER A 932 36.78 43.27 -6.43
C SER A 932 36.36 43.73 -5.03
N GLY A 933 36.65 45.00 -4.71
CA GLY A 933 36.30 45.67 -3.46
C GLY A 933 37.28 45.45 -2.30
N PHE A 934 38.38 44.72 -2.53
CA PHE A 934 39.40 44.47 -1.52
C PHE A 934 40.59 45.43 -1.63
N ARG A 935 41.11 45.84 -0.46
CA ARG A 935 42.35 46.60 -0.27
C ARG A 935 43.58 45.84 -0.75
N THR A 936 43.64 44.54 -0.47
CA THR A 936 44.70 43.67 -0.98
C THR A 936 44.07 42.50 -1.70
N GLY A 937 44.46 42.25 -2.95
CA GLY A 937 43.95 41.07 -3.67
C GLY A 937 44.42 39.78 -3.01
N PHE A 938 45.74 39.61 -2.92
CA PHE A 938 46.38 38.39 -2.41
C PHE A 938 47.34 38.68 -1.25
N VAL A 939 47.20 37.98 -0.14
CA VAL A 939 48.13 38.06 1.00
C VAL A 939 48.75 36.70 1.23
N VAL A 940 50.07 36.60 1.09
CA VAL A 940 50.84 35.37 1.32
C VAL A 940 51.84 35.63 2.45
N THR A 941 51.50 35.19 3.65
CA THR A 941 52.25 35.54 4.86
C THR A 941 52.64 34.28 5.65
N PRO A 942 53.93 33.89 5.64
CA PRO A 942 54.42 32.82 6.50
C PRO A 942 54.40 33.25 7.98
N SER A 943 54.13 32.33 8.91
CA SER A 943 54.12 32.65 10.34
C SER A 943 55.52 32.99 10.87
N LYS A 944 55.58 33.84 11.90
CA LYS A 944 56.83 34.30 12.52
C LYS A 944 57.64 33.11 13.06
N GLY A 945 58.89 32.98 12.62
CA GLY A 945 59.81 31.93 13.05
C GLY A 945 59.80 30.66 12.20
N MET A 946 58.96 30.57 11.15
CA MET A 946 59.00 29.45 10.21
C MET A 946 60.06 29.62 9.12
N ALA A 947 60.79 28.54 8.81
CA ALA A 947 61.72 28.50 7.70
C ALA A 947 60.96 28.48 6.36
N LEU A 948 61.43 29.28 5.39
CA LEU A 948 60.87 29.27 4.03
C LEU A 948 61.48 28.10 3.23
N PRO A 949 60.73 27.47 2.30
CA PRO A 949 61.29 26.44 1.44
C PRO A 949 62.44 26.99 0.58
N LEU A 950 63.54 26.23 0.48
CA LEU A 950 64.71 26.60 -0.33
C LEU A 950 64.38 26.70 -1.82
N THR A 951 63.53 25.78 -2.30
CA THR A 951 62.98 25.81 -3.67
C THR A 951 61.49 26.10 -3.56
N ARG A 952 61.03 27.20 -4.14
CA ARG A 952 59.62 27.60 -4.11
C ARG A 952 59.17 28.28 -5.41
N LEU A 953 57.96 27.95 -5.82
CA LEU A 953 57.21 28.58 -6.90
C LEU A 953 55.97 29.25 -6.29
N TRP A 954 56.15 30.50 -5.86
CA TRP A 954 55.08 31.32 -5.28
C TRP A 954 54.75 32.45 -6.25
N MET A 955 53.67 32.27 -7.02
CA MET A 955 53.27 33.13 -8.13
C MET A 955 51.87 33.69 -7.93
N VAL A 956 51.73 34.99 -8.14
CA VAL A 956 50.45 35.69 -8.30
C VAL A 956 50.53 36.40 -9.65
N THR A 957 49.83 35.89 -10.66
CA THR A 957 49.95 36.34 -12.06
C THR A 957 48.58 36.43 -12.71
N GLU A 958 48.39 37.27 -13.74
CA GLU A 958 47.16 37.29 -14.55
C GLU A 958 45.87 37.48 -13.73
N ASN A 959 45.91 38.25 -12.63
CA ASN A 959 44.73 38.53 -11.81
C ASN A 959 44.23 39.96 -12.04
N ILE A 960 42.91 40.18 -11.97
CA ILE A 960 42.28 41.50 -12.01
C ILE A 960 41.90 41.89 -10.59
N ILE A 961 42.29 43.10 -10.15
CA ILE A 961 41.94 43.63 -8.84
C ILE A 961 41.35 45.02 -9.00
N THR A 962 40.17 45.26 -8.43
CA THR A 962 39.47 46.54 -8.50
C THR A 962 39.12 47.04 -7.09
N GLY A 963 39.35 48.33 -6.80
CA GLY A 963 39.02 48.94 -5.49
C GLY A 963 40.16 49.52 -4.65
N GLY A 964 41.31 49.90 -5.26
CA GLY A 964 42.22 50.92 -4.72
C GLY A 964 43.32 50.49 -3.73
N GLY A 965 44.00 49.35 -3.93
CA GLY A 965 45.14 48.98 -3.08
C GLY A 965 46.20 48.06 -3.72
N SER A 966 46.92 47.29 -2.90
CA SER A 966 48.05 46.46 -3.35
C SER A 966 47.60 45.15 -4.00
N ILE A 967 48.20 44.79 -5.14
CA ILE A 967 47.87 43.56 -5.88
C ILE A 967 48.11 42.32 -5.02
N ALA A 968 49.32 42.21 -4.49
CA ALA A 968 49.73 41.14 -3.62
C ALA A 968 50.72 41.63 -2.56
N SER A 969 50.76 40.96 -1.41
CA SER A 969 51.72 41.22 -0.34
C SER A 969 52.31 39.91 0.19
N GLY A 970 53.64 39.83 0.32
CA GLY A 970 54.37 38.63 0.72
C GLY A 970 55.70 38.43 -0.04
N PRO A 971 56.52 37.44 0.34
CA PRO A 971 57.79 37.14 -0.33
C PRO A 971 57.58 36.27 -1.60
N LEU A 972 57.13 36.90 -2.70
CA LEU A 972 56.75 36.27 -3.99
C LEU A 972 57.92 36.18 -5.00
N ASN A 973 57.83 35.25 -5.98
CA ASN A 973 58.84 35.02 -7.03
C ASN A 973 58.22 35.06 -8.46
N PRO A 974 58.80 35.74 -9.47
CA PRO A 974 59.67 36.94 -9.46
C PRO A 974 58.85 38.22 -9.11
N PRO A 975 59.43 39.44 -9.07
CA PRO A 975 58.65 40.66 -8.85
C PRO A 975 57.53 40.79 -9.90
N ILE A 976 56.36 41.24 -9.45
CA ILE A 976 55.11 41.42 -10.22
C ILE A 976 55.42 42.05 -11.58
N THR A 977 55.23 41.31 -12.68
CA THR A 977 55.66 41.73 -14.04
C THR A 977 54.53 41.95 -15.03
N SER A 978 53.27 41.66 -14.71
CA SER A 978 52.14 41.99 -15.58
C SER A 978 50.83 42.01 -14.82
N THR A 979 50.34 43.19 -14.42
CA THR A 979 49.02 43.36 -13.83
C THR A 979 48.47 44.74 -14.17
N ILE A 980 47.26 44.79 -14.73
CA ILE A 980 46.57 46.04 -15.06
C ILE A 980 45.84 46.49 -13.79
N ASN A 981 46.38 47.52 -13.13
CA ASN A 981 45.67 48.22 -12.06
C ASN A 981 44.74 49.24 -12.73
N ILE A 982 43.43 49.01 -12.70
CA ILE A 982 42.44 49.99 -13.16
C ILE A 982 42.00 50.74 -11.90
N ASN A 983 42.59 51.92 -11.67
CA ASN A 983 42.20 52.83 -10.58
C ASN A 983 40.80 53.38 -10.81
#